data_AF-A0A956SUX8-F1
#
_entry.id   AF-A0A956SUX8-F1
#
_cell.length_a   1.000
_cell.length_b   1.000
_cell.length_c   1.000
_cell.angle_alpha   90.00
_cell.angle_beta   90.00
_cell.angle_gamma   90.00
#
_symmetry.space_group_name_H-M   'P 1'
#
loop_
_entity.id
_entity.type
_entity.pdbx_description
1 polymer ?
#
loop_
_entity_poly.entity_id
_entity_poly.type
_entity_poly.pdbx_seq_one_letter_code
_entity_poly.pdbx_strand_id
1 'polypeptide(L)'
;MRARRPLPSIIWFTTAFAAACGCDPTISSITPNPAEPGEAVVLRGANLGATPGSLAYDDVPLAPASWSDGEIRFTTPPTATIGPHDVAVTVAGKATPPFRHAVVGPTDALATKAILSIASDRLPVFRQSCGRLGETDAQGRACALFDLDTATFPEDAAVDPTALRVFHYERWAELYAEPDGISHEIQFTERVPPGTPEAVWSDPGLFQEYEAQGDAAFMTGHVLQAAAFRYATTGTPADHARVEHYVRSALQLFEVTGIDGYLARSYFMDIDDATPVNDRRFSMARVDPSDYYRKRPIAPSAAGWIAPEYLGGYTHDGQPVAYTGRWWGTPSIDQYSSILVGFALAYDLLTDESLRAEIRHQVTCYLKRLEPIRIRNLQKALPFILDLIQLLLAGPSSSVDPTDFDLGTLDTIEGFVLSDPTSFNEGSFPTECPAAMTTTYAVDLDASAGLGFLIDLINFALTLNTGDGEVENARSIFMAPTVRGGDTYQLFLIGTLAYRMTGDPAYRDFVMRRMVRDFRALEIGRLANNLRLPKWCQPWFGYTITYPVGWAAIGLTDVAWLRREFEEAFKEEWRERPYGDDENAVFNLMYAQAVSDAVDPPEAKQPFVELAVDQIRRLGGTGGAGLLDPRRNYAVDATDPPPPGVELELPTAEDIETCRVLDGEDINPAEYRTVRPLPVELRIPHEYIWQRDPYEPKRTFGADEGREQYQGYDLILPYWLAAYTGDLPEGRRYALAWKPAP
;
A
#
# COMPACT_ATOMS: atom_id res chain seq x y z
N MET A 1 59.43 -20.05 -32.74
CA MET A 1 60.38 -20.85 -31.91
C MET A 1 60.38 -20.28 -30.50
N ARG A 2 60.32 -21.20 -29.52
CA ARG A 2 60.50 -21.05 -28.05
C ARG A 2 59.40 -20.30 -27.29
N ALA A 3 58.90 -20.75 -26.15
CA ALA A 3 58.86 -22.08 -25.49
C ALA A 3 57.90 -21.91 -24.29
N ARG A 4 56.92 -22.80 -24.14
CA ARG A 4 56.10 -22.92 -22.92
C ARG A 4 56.97 -23.38 -21.76
N ARG A 5 56.80 -22.81 -20.57
CA ARG A 5 57.30 -23.36 -19.30
C ARG A 5 56.11 -23.93 -18.49
N PRO A 6 56.26 -25.09 -17.82
CA PRO A 6 55.19 -25.76 -17.09
C PRO A 6 55.07 -25.26 -15.65
N LEU A 7 53.86 -25.40 -15.10
CA LEU A 7 53.50 -25.23 -13.69
C LEU A 7 54.25 -26.23 -12.79
N PRO A 8 54.68 -25.87 -11.56
CA PRO A 8 55.08 -26.83 -10.56
C PRO A 8 53.85 -27.29 -9.75
N SER A 9 53.67 -28.60 -9.69
CA SER A 9 52.75 -29.30 -8.81
C SER A 9 53.13 -29.06 -7.35
N ILE A 10 52.22 -28.53 -6.53
CA ILE A 10 52.34 -28.53 -5.07
C ILE A 10 51.42 -29.61 -4.51
N ILE A 11 52.07 -30.54 -3.83
CA ILE A 11 51.51 -31.70 -3.12
C ILE A 11 50.84 -31.20 -1.84
N TRP A 12 49.57 -31.55 -1.64
CA TRP A 12 48.86 -31.35 -0.38
C TRP A 12 49.41 -32.33 0.67
N PHE A 13 50.23 -31.85 1.60
CA PHE A 13 50.45 -32.53 2.87
C PHE A 13 49.37 -32.08 3.87
N THR A 14 48.46 -33.00 4.19
CA THR A 14 47.54 -32.90 5.31
C THR A 14 48.33 -32.91 6.62
N THR A 15 48.50 -31.73 7.21
CA THR A 15 48.78 -31.59 8.65
C THR A 15 47.75 -30.61 9.19
N ALA A 16 46.84 -31.14 10.01
CA ALA A 16 45.86 -30.37 10.76
C ALA A 16 46.60 -29.48 11.76
N PHE A 17 46.68 -28.19 11.45
CA PHE A 17 46.83 -27.14 12.43
C PHE A 17 45.55 -26.31 12.35
N ALA A 18 44.58 -26.63 13.22
CA ALA A 18 43.48 -25.73 13.53
C ALA A 18 44.06 -24.55 14.31
N ALA A 19 44.57 -23.55 13.59
CA ALA A 19 44.74 -22.23 14.15
C ALA A 19 43.33 -21.61 14.20
N ALA A 20 42.80 -21.44 15.40
CA ALA A 20 41.59 -20.67 15.66
C ALA A 20 41.77 -19.27 15.07
N CYS A 21 41.12 -19.00 13.94
CA CYS A 21 40.80 -17.63 13.60
C CYS A 21 39.84 -17.16 14.70
N GLY A 22 40.22 -16.11 15.44
CA GLY A 22 39.46 -15.57 16.56
C GLY A 22 38.17 -14.85 16.15
N CYS A 23 37.52 -15.26 15.07
CA CYS A 23 36.21 -14.75 14.67
C CYS A 23 35.16 -15.16 15.71
N ASP A 24 34.17 -14.30 15.92
CA ASP A 24 33.03 -14.65 16.76
C ASP A 24 32.12 -15.64 16.01
N PRO A 25 31.52 -16.62 16.72
CA PRO A 25 30.57 -17.53 16.12
C PRO A 25 29.31 -16.75 15.71
N THR A 26 28.73 -17.10 14.57
CA THR A 26 27.48 -16.49 14.07
C THR A 26 26.49 -17.54 13.63
N ILE A 27 25.20 -17.23 13.79
CA ILE A 27 24.10 -18.00 13.21
C ILE A 27 23.62 -17.23 11.98
N SER A 28 23.51 -17.90 10.84
CA SER A 28 23.01 -17.30 9.60
C SER A 28 21.57 -17.71 9.29
N SER A 29 21.14 -18.91 9.69
CA SER A 29 19.74 -19.33 9.54
C SER A 29 19.38 -20.49 10.46
N ILE A 30 18.09 -20.63 10.73
CA ILE A 30 17.46 -21.83 11.27
C ILE A 30 16.34 -22.24 10.30
N THR A 31 16.27 -23.50 9.91
CA THR A 31 15.28 -23.98 8.93
C THR A 31 14.69 -25.33 9.34
N PRO A 32 13.35 -25.50 9.32
CA PRO A 32 12.33 -24.46 9.06
C PRO A 32 12.28 -23.39 10.16
N ASN A 33 11.87 -22.16 9.81
CA ASN A 33 11.55 -21.07 10.72
C ASN A 33 10.36 -20.29 10.12
N PRO A 34 9.15 -20.35 10.72
CA PRO A 34 8.84 -21.04 11.96
C PRO A 34 8.85 -22.58 11.83
N ALA A 35 8.96 -23.28 12.97
CA ALA A 35 8.86 -24.73 13.07
C ALA A 35 7.72 -25.17 14.02
N GLU A 36 7.27 -26.42 13.92
CA GLU A 36 6.35 -27.01 14.90
C GLU A 36 7.09 -27.54 16.14
N PRO A 37 6.42 -27.65 17.31
CA PRO A 37 6.97 -28.33 18.48
C PRO A 37 7.40 -29.76 18.15
N GLY A 38 8.64 -30.12 18.50
CA GLY A 38 9.20 -31.44 18.20
C GLY A 38 9.69 -31.63 16.76
N GLU A 39 9.62 -30.60 15.91
CA GLU A 39 10.16 -30.65 14.55
C GLU A 39 11.69 -30.60 14.55
N ALA A 40 12.32 -31.34 13.63
CA ALA A 40 13.77 -31.30 13.44
C ALA A 40 14.15 -30.05 12.64
N VAL A 41 15.08 -29.27 13.17
CA VAL A 41 15.56 -28.02 12.57
C VAL A 41 17.06 -28.06 12.33
N VAL A 42 17.51 -27.33 11.31
CA VAL A 42 18.91 -27.18 10.94
C VAL A 42 19.31 -25.73 11.15
N LEU A 43 20.28 -25.51 12.03
CA LEU A 43 20.95 -24.24 12.24
C LEU A 43 22.22 -24.20 11.38
N ARG A 44 22.34 -23.17 10.55
CA ARG A 44 23.55 -22.86 9.78
C ARG A 44 24.24 -21.63 10.35
N GLY A 45 25.56 -21.61 10.24
CA GLY A 45 26.37 -20.52 10.77
C GLY A 45 27.83 -20.62 10.36
N ALA A 46 28.66 -19.77 10.96
CA ALA A 46 30.11 -19.78 10.76
C ALA A 46 30.84 -19.81 12.10
N ASN A 47 32.04 -20.40 12.10
CA ASN A 47 32.94 -20.49 13.25
C ASN A 47 32.30 -21.21 14.47
N LEU A 48 31.41 -22.18 14.24
CA LEU A 48 30.76 -22.95 15.32
C LEU A 48 31.68 -24.05 15.88
N GLY A 49 32.84 -24.27 15.26
CA GLY A 49 33.83 -25.26 15.67
C GLY A 49 33.40 -26.69 15.36
N ALA A 50 34.36 -27.54 15.01
CA ALA A 50 34.09 -28.98 14.82
C ALA A 50 33.87 -29.74 16.14
N THR A 51 34.19 -29.12 17.29
CA THR A 51 33.96 -29.70 18.62
C THR A 51 32.70 -29.08 19.23
N PRO A 52 31.72 -29.89 19.69
CA PRO A 52 30.49 -29.37 20.27
C PRO A 52 30.74 -28.39 21.43
N GLY A 53 30.08 -27.24 21.35
CA GLY A 53 29.92 -26.29 22.45
C GLY A 53 28.61 -26.55 23.20
N SER A 54 27.89 -25.49 23.56
CA SER A 54 26.52 -25.56 24.08
C SER A 54 25.52 -24.85 23.16
N LEU A 55 24.34 -25.43 23.01
CA LEU A 55 23.17 -24.83 22.36
C LEU A 55 22.15 -24.50 23.46
N ALA A 56 21.56 -23.31 23.40
CA ALA A 56 20.51 -22.88 24.32
C ALA A 56 19.28 -22.42 23.54
N TYR A 57 18.11 -22.64 24.14
CA TYR A 57 16.80 -22.26 23.64
C TYR A 57 16.05 -21.55 24.77
N ASP A 58 15.83 -20.24 24.65
CA ASP A 58 15.41 -19.34 25.75
C ASP A 58 16.25 -19.51 27.03
N ASP A 59 17.57 -19.45 26.87
CA ASP A 59 18.55 -19.71 27.95
C ASP A 59 18.51 -21.12 28.56
N VAL A 60 17.64 -22.01 28.08
CA VAL A 60 17.57 -23.41 28.52
C VAL A 60 18.51 -24.27 27.67
N PRO A 61 19.44 -25.02 28.27
CA PRO A 61 20.33 -25.91 27.51
C PRO A 61 19.56 -26.94 26.68
N LEU A 62 19.88 -27.01 25.39
CA LEU A 62 19.30 -27.95 24.45
C LEU A 62 20.37 -28.88 23.87
N ALA A 63 20.11 -30.18 23.86
CA ALA A 63 21.05 -31.15 23.31
C ALA A 63 20.97 -31.15 21.76
N PRO A 64 22.08 -30.90 21.05
CA PRO A 64 22.11 -31.01 19.59
C PRO A 64 22.07 -32.49 19.16
N ALA A 65 21.34 -32.79 18.09
CA ALA A 65 21.34 -34.09 17.42
C ALA A 65 22.64 -34.33 16.63
N SER A 66 23.20 -33.28 16.02
CA SER A 66 24.52 -33.32 15.38
C SER A 66 25.19 -31.95 15.41
N TRP A 67 26.52 -31.93 15.30
CA TRP A 67 27.32 -30.73 15.34
C TRP A 67 28.46 -30.77 14.32
N SER A 68 28.70 -29.63 13.67
CA SER A 68 29.86 -29.36 12.83
C SER A 68 30.20 -27.86 12.90
N ASP A 69 31.27 -27.47 12.24
CA ASP A 69 31.72 -26.07 12.24
C ASP A 69 30.74 -25.08 11.57
N GLY A 70 29.88 -25.56 10.66
CA GLY A 70 28.92 -24.71 9.94
C GLY A 70 27.46 -25.16 10.02
N GLU A 71 27.17 -26.24 10.75
CA GLU A 71 25.83 -26.80 10.84
C GLU A 71 25.61 -27.50 12.18
N ILE A 72 24.50 -27.18 12.84
CA ILE A 72 24.00 -27.87 14.04
C ILE A 72 22.58 -28.34 13.74
N ARG A 73 22.26 -29.59 14.07
CA ARG A 73 20.89 -30.12 13.98
C ARG A 73 20.34 -30.29 15.38
N PHE A 74 19.11 -29.88 15.61
CA PHE A 74 18.42 -30.08 16.88
C PHE A 74 16.92 -30.26 16.63
N THR A 75 16.19 -30.52 17.70
CA THR A 75 14.73 -30.65 17.68
C THR A 75 14.12 -29.52 18.49
N THR A 76 13.18 -28.78 17.91
CA THR A 76 12.40 -27.77 18.63
C THR A 76 11.80 -28.43 19.88
N PRO A 77 11.92 -27.86 21.08
CA PRO A 77 11.38 -28.48 22.29
C PRO A 77 9.89 -28.84 22.11
N PRO A 78 9.45 -30.09 22.42
CA PRO A 78 8.03 -30.46 22.30
C PRO A 78 7.10 -29.66 23.21
N THR A 79 7.65 -29.01 24.22
CA THR A 79 6.94 -28.13 25.16
C THR A 79 7.13 -26.64 24.84
N ALA A 80 7.75 -26.30 23.71
CA ALA A 80 7.88 -24.92 23.28
C ALA A 80 6.48 -24.31 23.13
N THR A 81 6.33 -23.10 23.63
CA THR A 81 5.10 -22.32 23.42
C THR A 81 5.03 -21.83 21.98
N ILE A 82 3.86 -21.36 21.53
CA ILE A 82 3.76 -20.71 20.22
C ILE A 82 4.31 -19.29 20.33
N GLY A 83 5.08 -18.87 19.32
CA GLY A 83 5.71 -17.55 19.26
C GLY A 83 7.23 -17.61 19.07
N PRO A 84 7.91 -16.46 19.17
CA PRO A 84 9.35 -16.38 19.02
C PRO A 84 10.11 -16.93 20.24
N HIS A 85 11.26 -17.53 19.95
CA HIS A 85 12.20 -18.08 20.93
C HIS A 85 13.63 -17.75 20.53
N ASP A 86 14.49 -17.50 21.53
CA ASP A 86 15.89 -17.15 21.29
C ASP A 86 16.76 -18.41 21.25
N VAL A 87 17.51 -18.58 20.16
CA VAL A 87 18.45 -19.68 19.99
C VAL A 87 19.88 -19.14 19.96
N ALA A 88 20.71 -19.59 20.90
CA ALA A 88 22.10 -19.14 21.00
C ALA A 88 23.07 -20.32 21.07
N VAL A 89 24.24 -20.15 20.46
CA VAL A 89 25.32 -21.14 20.47
C VAL A 89 26.54 -20.57 21.18
N THR A 90 27.14 -21.33 22.10
CA THR A 90 28.38 -20.92 22.77
C THR A 90 29.50 -21.91 22.48
N VAL A 91 30.59 -21.41 21.90
CA VAL A 91 31.77 -22.19 21.52
C VAL A 91 33.04 -21.49 21.97
N ALA A 92 33.97 -22.24 22.54
CA ALA A 92 35.24 -21.70 23.06
C ALA A 92 35.07 -20.45 23.97
N GLY A 93 33.97 -20.39 24.73
CA GLY A 93 33.66 -19.27 25.63
C GLY A 93 33.06 -18.03 24.96
N LYS A 94 32.74 -18.08 23.66
CA LYS A 94 32.07 -17.00 22.92
C LYS A 94 30.66 -17.44 22.54
N ALA A 95 29.66 -16.62 22.87
CA ALA A 95 28.29 -16.83 22.46
C ALA A 95 28.02 -16.12 21.12
N THR A 96 27.16 -16.71 20.29
CA THR A 96 26.55 -16.00 19.16
C THR A 96 25.58 -14.95 19.70
N PRO A 97 25.28 -13.88 18.93
CA PRO A 97 24.01 -13.20 19.08
C PRO A 97 22.86 -14.24 19.03
N PRO A 98 21.79 -14.08 19.83
CA PRO A 98 20.64 -14.95 19.74
C PRO A 98 19.99 -14.82 18.36
N PHE A 99 19.60 -15.96 17.78
CA PHE A 99 18.82 -16.02 16.55
C PHE A 99 17.36 -16.29 16.90
N ARG A 100 16.46 -15.46 16.38
CA ARG A 100 15.02 -15.55 16.65
C ARG A 100 14.40 -16.69 15.84
N HIS A 101 13.90 -17.70 16.54
CA HIS A 101 13.25 -18.88 15.96
C HIS A 101 11.79 -18.93 16.40
N ALA A 102 10.85 -18.85 15.46
CA ALA A 102 9.43 -18.88 15.75
C ALA A 102 8.89 -20.32 15.80
N VAL A 103 7.96 -20.57 16.73
CA VAL A 103 7.23 -21.83 16.85
C VAL A 103 5.76 -21.61 16.51
N VAL A 104 5.24 -22.43 15.61
CA VAL A 104 3.83 -22.43 15.17
C VAL A 104 3.16 -23.76 15.50
N GLY A 105 1.83 -23.78 15.62
CA GLY A 105 1.07 -24.95 16.04
C GLY A 105 0.51 -25.76 14.86
N PRO A 106 0.28 -27.08 15.02
CA PRO A 106 -0.30 -27.92 13.96
C PRO A 106 -1.73 -27.49 13.55
N THR A 107 -2.44 -26.80 14.45
CA THR A 107 -3.72 -26.11 14.20
C THR A 107 -3.60 -24.65 14.59
N ASP A 108 -2.81 -23.89 13.83
CA ASP A 108 -2.64 -22.47 14.07
C ASP A 108 -3.99 -21.75 14.18
N ALA A 109 -4.20 -21.06 15.30
CA ALA A 109 -5.36 -20.23 15.54
C ALA A 109 -5.04 -18.81 15.08
N LEU A 110 -5.76 -18.32 14.07
CA LEU A 110 -5.79 -16.90 13.74
C LEU A 110 -6.93 -16.28 14.55
N ALA A 111 -6.59 -15.37 15.46
CA ALA A 111 -7.56 -14.50 16.12
C ALA A 111 -7.54 -13.14 15.42
N THR A 112 -8.72 -12.57 15.17
CA THR A 112 -8.85 -11.27 14.51
C THR A 112 -9.75 -10.33 15.30
N LYS A 113 -9.56 -9.03 15.10
CA LYS A 113 -10.34 -7.96 15.74
C LYS A 113 -10.65 -6.84 14.76
N ALA A 114 -11.59 -5.98 15.14
CA ALA A 114 -11.86 -4.74 14.43
C ALA A 114 -10.67 -3.79 14.64
N ILE A 115 -10.30 -3.03 13.60
CA ILE A 115 -9.25 -2.02 13.70
C ILE A 115 -9.76 -0.80 14.46
N LEU A 116 -11.00 -0.40 14.20
CA LEU A 116 -11.60 0.82 14.74
C LEU A 116 -12.59 0.52 15.87
N SER A 117 -12.64 1.42 16.84
CA SER A 117 -13.71 1.51 17.83
C SER A 117 -14.51 2.79 17.62
N ILE A 118 -15.83 2.70 17.61
CA ILE A 118 -16.71 3.85 17.37
C ILE A 118 -16.88 4.66 18.67
N ALA A 119 -16.69 5.98 18.60
CA ALA A 119 -17.15 6.88 19.65
C ALA A 119 -18.69 6.84 19.74
N SER A 120 -19.25 6.87 20.95
CA SER A 120 -20.69 7.16 21.09
C SER A 120 -21.04 8.45 20.36
N ASP A 121 -22.23 8.56 19.77
CA ASP A 121 -22.69 9.78 19.09
C ASP A 121 -22.38 11.00 19.96
N ARG A 122 -21.47 11.84 19.46
CA ARG A 122 -20.95 12.98 20.20
C ARG A 122 -21.87 14.19 20.06
N LEU A 123 -22.82 14.17 19.12
CA LEU A 123 -23.82 15.21 19.04
C LEU A 123 -24.80 15.11 20.21
N PRO A 124 -25.19 16.25 20.82
CA PRO A 124 -26.26 16.25 21.79
C PRO A 124 -27.56 15.72 21.18
N VAL A 125 -28.36 14.97 21.95
CA VAL A 125 -29.61 14.31 21.49
C VAL A 125 -30.62 15.25 20.79
N PHE A 126 -30.57 16.55 21.07
CA PHE A 126 -31.43 17.56 20.43
C PHE A 126 -30.88 18.08 19.09
N ARG A 127 -29.72 17.59 18.64
CA ARG A 127 -29.12 17.90 17.35
C ARG A 127 -29.26 16.70 16.44
N GLN A 128 -29.54 17.01 15.18
CA GLN A 128 -29.57 16.04 14.11
C GLN A 128 -28.34 16.29 13.23
N SER A 129 -27.56 15.25 12.99
CA SER A 129 -26.43 15.29 12.07
C SER A 129 -26.88 15.56 10.63
N CYS A 130 -26.01 16.19 9.83
CA CYS A 130 -26.20 16.40 8.40
C CYS A 130 -24.98 15.93 7.62
N GLY A 131 -25.16 15.65 6.34
CA GLY A 131 -24.17 14.99 5.51
C GLY A 131 -23.06 15.94 5.11
N ARG A 132 -23.40 17.02 4.40
CA ARG A 132 -22.43 17.85 3.67
C ARG A 132 -22.53 19.31 4.07
N LEU A 133 -21.39 19.96 4.33
CA LEU A 133 -21.34 21.36 4.72
C LEU A 133 -22.10 22.26 3.72
N GLY A 134 -22.95 23.15 4.23
CA GLY A 134 -23.70 24.12 3.42
C GLY A 134 -24.91 23.55 2.68
N GLU A 135 -25.20 22.25 2.75
CA GLU A 135 -26.43 21.70 2.18
C GLU A 135 -27.67 22.20 2.95
N THR A 136 -28.83 22.19 2.30
CA THR A 136 -30.10 22.63 2.90
C THR A 136 -31.12 21.48 2.85
N ASP A 137 -31.80 21.22 3.97
CA ASP A 137 -32.86 20.22 4.00
C ASP A 137 -34.22 20.73 3.50
N ALA A 138 -35.21 19.84 3.47
CA ALA A 138 -36.58 20.16 3.09
C ALA A 138 -37.27 21.18 4.03
N GLN A 139 -36.70 21.45 5.22
CA GLN A 139 -37.19 22.43 6.17
C GLN A 139 -36.45 23.77 6.08
N GLY A 140 -35.51 23.93 5.14
CA GLY A 140 -34.72 25.16 4.98
C GLY A 140 -33.62 25.33 6.02
N ARG A 141 -33.28 24.28 6.78
CA ARG A 141 -32.14 24.30 7.71
C ARG A 141 -30.85 24.12 6.93
N ALA A 142 -29.84 24.92 7.23
CA ALA A 142 -28.51 24.77 6.65
C ALA A 142 -27.66 23.80 7.48
N CYS A 143 -26.95 22.89 6.81
CA CYS A 143 -25.93 22.05 7.43
C CYS A 143 -24.70 22.89 7.73
N ALA A 144 -24.27 22.91 9.00
CA ALA A 144 -23.17 23.76 9.45
C ALA A 144 -22.29 23.04 10.47
N LEU A 145 -21.10 23.57 10.68
CA LEU A 145 -20.20 23.12 11.74
C LEU A 145 -20.81 23.40 13.11
N PHE A 146 -20.88 22.36 13.92
CA PHE A 146 -21.31 22.40 15.30
C PHE A 146 -20.11 22.10 16.19
N ASP A 147 -19.83 23.02 17.11
CA ASP A 147 -18.77 22.88 18.11
C ASP A 147 -19.29 21.99 19.26
N LEU A 148 -18.69 20.81 19.39
CA LEU A 148 -19.05 19.78 20.36
C LEU A 148 -18.67 20.19 21.79
N ASP A 149 -17.66 21.03 21.96
CA ASP A 149 -17.18 21.46 23.28
C ASP A 149 -18.07 22.57 23.85
N THR A 150 -18.49 23.51 23.00
CA THR A 150 -19.36 24.62 23.41
C THR A 150 -20.85 24.34 23.22
N ALA A 151 -21.20 23.29 22.47
CA ALA A 151 -22.55 22.96 22.04
C ALA A 151 -23.24 24.08 21.24
N THR A 152 -22.50 24.80 20.41
CA THR A 152 -23.00 25.94 19.61
C THR A 152 -22.61 25.85 18.13
N PHE A 153 -23.25 26.67 17.30
CA PHE A 153 -22.79 26.94 15.93
C PHE A 153 -21.88 28.18 15.98
N PRO A 154 -20.55 28.01 15.90
CA PRO A 154 -19.64 29.14 15.84
C PRO A 154 -19.86 29.96 14.57
N GLU A 155 -19.49 31.24 14.63
CA GLU A 155 -19.25 32.02 13.42
C GLU A 155 -17.97 31.49 12.73
N ASP A 156 -17.87 31.58 11.41
CA ASP A 156 -16.74 31.02 10.64
C ASP A 156 -15.38 31.52 11.15
N ALA A 157 -15.29 32.79 11.55
CA ALA A 157 -14.06 33.39 12.10
C ALA A 157 -13.63 32.81 13.46
N ALA A 158 -14.51 32.06 14.13
CA ALA A 158 -14.25 31.38 15.40
C ALA A 158 -14.04 29.86 15.24
N VAL A 159 -14.16 29.32 14.03
CA VAL A 159 -13.85 27.92 13.71
C VAL A 159 -12.33 27.77 13.60
N ASP A 160 -11.81 26.65 14.08
CA ASP A 160 -10.40 26.28 13.85
C ASP A 160 -10.10 26.27 12.33
N PRO A 161 -9.04 26.98 11.86
CA PRO A 161 -8.75 27.09 10.44
C PRO A 161 -8.45 25.76 9.73
N THR A 162 -7.88 24.78 10.43
CA THR A 162 -7.58 23.45 9.89
C THR A 162 -8.87 22.65 9.74
N ALA A 163 -9.73 22.64 10.76
CA ALA A 163 -11.03 22.00 10.66
C ALA A 163 -11.87 22.63 9.53
N LEU A 164 -11.97 23.96 9.48
CA LEU A 164 -12.69 24.66 8.41
C LEU A 164 -12.20 24.23 7.03
N ARG A 165 -10.89 24.17 6.84
CA ARG A 165 -10.27 23.72 5.58
C ARG A 165 -10.68 22.31 5.19
N VAL A 166 -10.59 21.35 6.12
CA VAL A 166 -10.92 19.94 5.84
C VAL A 166 -12.38 19.79 5.43
N PHE A 167 -13.31 20.40 6.15
CA PHE A 167 -14.73 20.30 5.81
C PHE A 167 -15.08 20.99 4.48
N HIS A 168 -14.33 22.03 4.09
CA HIS A 168 -14.44 22.62 2.75
C HIS A 168 -13.92 21.69 1.66
N TYR A 169 -12.77 21.05 1.88
CA TYR A 169 -12.19 20.10 0.94
C TYR A 169 -13.09 18.87 0.72
N GLU A 170 -13.61 18.28 1.79
CA GLU A 170 -14.59 17.18 1.69
C GLU A 170 -15.81 17.61 0.89
N ARG A 171 -16.35 18.81 1.18
CA ARG A 171 -17.49 19.36 0.44
C ARG A 171 -17.17 19.55 -1.05
N TRP A 172 -15.99 20.06 -1.38
CA TRP A 172 -15.59 20.29 -2.77
C TRP A 172 -15.36 18.98 -3.52
N ALA A 173 -14.77 17.99 -2.86
CA ALA A 173 -14.62 16.66 -3.42
C ALA A 173 -16.00 16.06 -3.76
N GLU A 174 -16.92 16.01 -2.78
CA GLU A 174 -18.29 15.50 -2.95
C GLU A 174 -19.13 16.26 -4.00
N LEU A 175 -18.85 17.55 -4.24
CA LEU A 175 -19.61 18.36 -5.20
C LEU A 175 -19.07 18.33 -6.62
N TYR A 176 -17.75 18.22 -6.77
CA TYR A 176 -17.09 18.54 -8.04
C TYR A 176 -16.16 17.45 -8.54
N ALA A 177 -15.60 16.65 -7.63
CA ALA A 177 -14.53 15.70 -7.94
C ALA A 177 -14.95 14.23 -7.80
N GLU A 178 -16.17 13.97 -7.34
CA GLU A 178 -16.67 12.61 -7.07
C GLU A 178 -17.95 12.26 -7.86
N PRO A 179 -17.92 12.26 -9.21
CA PRO A 179 -19.06 11.81 -9.99
C PRO A 179 -19.46 10.39 -9.58
N ASP A 180 -20.75 10.19 -9.28
CA ASP A 180 -21.30 8.94 -8.73
C ASP A 180 -20.59 8.39 -7.47
N GLY A 181 -19.83 9.24 -6.76
CA GLY A 181 -19.04 8.87 -5.58
C GLY A 181 -17.67 8.25 -5.88
N ILE A 182 -17.22 8.24 -7.14
CA ILE A 182 -15.88 7.79 -7.53
C ILE A 182 -14.94 8.99 -7.61
N SER A 183 -13.80 8.94 -6.92
CA SER A 183 -12.86 10.06 -6.88
C SER A 183 -12.11 10.28 -8.19
N HIS A 184 -12.12 11.53 -8.67
CA HIS A 184 -11.41 11.98 -9.87
C HIS A 184 -10.75 13.33 -9.64
N GLU A 185 -9.77 13.67 -10.48
CA GLU A 185 -9.22 15.02 -10.53
C GLU A 185 -10.01 15.88 -11.52
N ILE A 186 -9.96 17.20 -11.35
CA ILE A 186 -10.69 18.13 -12.23
C ILE A 186 -9.69 18.84 -13.12
N GLN A 187 -9.85 18.70 -14.43
CA GLN A 187 -9.17 19.54 -15.40
C GLN A 187 -10.07 20.69 -15.84
N PHE A 188 -9.48 21.87 -16.02
CA PHE A 188 -10.12 23.10 -16.45
C PHE A 188 -9.72 23.49 -17.87
N THR A 189 -10.66 24.08 -18.60
CA THR A 189 -10.44 24.57 -19.97
C THR A 189 -9.45 25.75 -20.03
N GLU A 190 -9.30 26.46 -18.92
CA GLU A 190 -8.36 27.56 -18.77
C GLU A 190 -7.78 27.64 -17.36
N ARG A 191 -6.75 28.47 -17.20
CA ARG A 191 -6.07 28.69 -15.94
C ARG A 191 -7.02 29.28 -14.89
N VAL A 192 -7.07 28.69 -13.69
CA VAL A 192 -7.83 29.19 -12.54
C VAL A 192 -6.88 29.82 -11.50
N PRO A 193 -6.75 31.17 -11.43
CA PRO A 193 -5.82 31.88 -10.54
C PRO A 193 -5.97 31.49 -9.05
N PRO A 194 -4.91 31.57 -8.24
CA PRO A 194 -5.02 31.36 -6.79
C PRO A 194 -5.98 32.36 -6.15
N GLY A 195 -6.82 31.89 -5.22
CA GLY A 195 -7.80 32.72 -4.52
C GLY A 195 -9.04 33.07 -5.36
N THR A 196 -9.22 32.40 -6.50
CA THR A 196 -10.46 32.50 -7.27
C THR A 196 -11.64 32.05 -6.40
N PRO A 197 -12.74 32.81 -6.30
CA PRO A 197 -13.90 32.41 -5.51
C PRO A 197 -14.53 31.10 -6.03
N GLU A 198 -15.11 30.30 -5.13
CA GLU A 198 -15.81 29.06 -5.48
C GLU A 198 -16.82 29.23 -6.59
N ALA A 199 -17.71 30.22 -6.47
CA ALA A 199 -18.73 30.48 -7.47
C ALA A 199 -18.19 30.75 -8.89
N VAL A 200 -16.90 31.07 -9.01
CA VAL A 200 -16.21 31.27 -10.30
C VAL A 200 -15.53 29.99 -10.76
N TRP A 201 -14.64 29.38 -9.95
CA TRP A 201 -13.92 28.18 -10.40
C TRP A 201 -14.82 26.95 -10.53
N SER A 202 -15.94 26.91 -9.81
CA SER A 202 -16.91 25.82 -9.92
C SER A 202 -17.82 25.95 -11.13
N ASP A 203 -17.71 27.00 -11.95
CA ASP A 203 -18.54 27.18 -13.14
C ASP A 203 -18.42 25.95 -14.06
N PRO A 204 -19.54 25.32 -14.47
CA PRO A 204 -19.51 24.17 -15.38
C PRO A 204 -18.84 24.45 -16.73
N GLY A 205 -18.84 25.70 -17.21
CA GLY A 205 -18.16 26.12 -18.43
C GLY A 205 -16.62 26.14 -18.33
N LEU A 206 -16.07 26.11 -17.12
CA LEU A 206 -14.64 25.93 -16.89
C LEU A 206 -14.23 24.45 -16.83
N PHE A 207 -15.19 23.52 -16.68
CA PHE A 207 -14.89 22.10 -16.66
C PHE A 207 -14.40 21.62 -18.03
N GLN A 208 -13.24 20.97 -18.06
CA GLN A 208 -12.76 20.25 -19.23
C GLN A 208 -13.07 18.76 -19.11
N GLU A 209 -12.49 18.07 -18.14
CA GLU A 209 -12.70 16.63 -17.98
C GLU A 209 -12.32 16.15 -16.58
N TYR A 210 -12.68 14.91 -16.31
CA TYR A 210 -12.17 14.18 -15.16
C TYR A 210 -10.85 13.51 -15.52
N GLU A 211 -9.77 13.94 -14.88
CA GLU A 211 -8.41 13.42 -15.05
C GLU A 211 -8.17 12.25 -14.06
N ALA A 212 -7.03 11.58 -14.22
CA ALA A 212 -6.56 10.49 -13.35
C ALA A 212 -7.56 9.34 -13.15
N GLN A 213 -8.35 9.05 -14.19
CA GLN A 213 -9.25 7.88 -14.22
C GLN A 213 -8.49 6.57 -13.99
N GLY A 214 -7.20 6.55 -14.33
CA GLY A 214 -6.30 5.46 -14.01
C GLY A 214 -6.19 5.18 -12.51
N ASP A 215 -6.35 6.17 -11.62
CA ASP A 215 -6.12 6.00 -10.18
C ASP A 215 -7.36 6.30 -9.34
N ALA A 216 -8.53 6.35 -9.97
CA ALA A 216 -9.80 6.63 -9.30
C ALA A 216 -10.11 5.63 -8.18
N ALA A 217 -9.88 4.33 -8.42
CA ALA A 217 -10.03 3.29 -7.39
C ALA A 217 -9.07 3.50 -6.21
N PHE A 218 -7.82 3.88 -6.48
CA PHE A 218 -6.83 4.18 -5.45
C PHE A 218 -7.31 5.32 -4.54
N MET A 219 -7.76 6.42 -5.14
CA MET A 219 -8.25 7.60 -4.44
C MET A 219 -9.54 7.30 -3.66
N THR A 220 -10.51 6.63 -4.28
CA THR A 220 -11.79 6.24 -3.64
C THR A 220 -11.55 5.41 -2.38
N GLY A 221 -10.57 4.51 -2.39
CA GLY A 221 -10.16 3.76 -1.19
C GLY A 221 -9.62 4.65 -0.06
N HIS A 222 -8.85 5.69 -0.36
CA HIS A 222 -8.36 6.64 0.66
C HIS A 222 -9.49 7.49 1.26
N VAL A 223 -10.49 7.87 0.45
CA VAL A 223 -11.68 8.57 0.95
C VAL A 223 -12.50 7.69 1.88
N LEU A 224 -12.67 6.42 1.52
CA LEU A 224 -13.34 5.45 2.39
C LEU A 224 -12.61 5.30 3.74
N GLN A 225 -11.28 5.25 3.73
CA GLN A 225 -10.50 5.23 4.97
C GLN A 225 -10.76 6.49 5.82
N ALA A 226 -10.73 7.66 5.20
CA ALA A 226 -10.98 8.92 5.90
C ALA A 226 -12.41 9.00 6.47
N ALA A 227 -13.42 8.55 5.71
CA ALA A 227 -14.80 8.45 6.16
C ALA A 227 -14.95 7.51 7.36
N ALA A 228 -14.24 6.38 7.37
CA ALA A 228 -14.25 5.44 8.50
C ALA A 228 -13.63 6.06 9.76
N PHE A 229 -12.48 6.74 9.66
CA PHE A 229 -11.88 7.46 10.78
C PHE A 229 -12.76 8.60 11.29
N ARG A 230 -13.39 9.35 10.38
CA ARG A 230 -14.35 10.40 10.71
C ARG A 230 -15.52 9.85 11.52
N TYR A 231 -16.17 8.80 11.03
CA TYR A 231 -17.28 8.18 11.75
C TYR A 231 -16.84 7.62 13.11
N ALA A 232 -15.68 6.96 13.18
CA ALA A 232 -15.13 6.48 14.45
C ALA A 232 -14.85 7.61 15.45
N THR A 233 -14.56 8.82 14.96
CA THR A 233 -14.32 10.02 15.78
C THR A 233 -15.59 10.72 16.24
N THR A 234 -16.61 10.82 15.38
CA THR A 234 -17.81 11.63 15.63
C THR A 234 -18.99 10.80 16.16
N GLY A 235 -19.10 9.54 15.74
CA GLY A 235 -20.20 8.63 16.06
C GLY A 235 -21.56 9.03 15.45
N THR A 236 -21.60 9.98 14.51
CA THR A 236 -22.89 10.55 14.06
C THR A 236 -23.57 9.68 12.99
N PRO A 237 -24.92 9.65 12.94
CA PRO A 237 -25.65 8.93 11.89
C PRO A 237 -25.33 9.37 10.46
N ALA A 238 -25.03 10.66 10.25
CA ALA A 238 -24.66 11.17 8.92
C ALA A 238 -23.27 10.67 8.48
N ASP A 239 -22.32 10.55 9.42
CA ASP A 239 -21.00 10.01 9.11
C ASP A 239 -21.03 8.49 8.91
N HIS A 240 -21.92 7.77 9.59
CA HIS A 240 -22.21 6.37 9.26
C HIS A 240 -22.75 6.23 7.83
N ALA A 241 -23.71 7.06 7.44
CA ALA A 241 -24.25 7.06 6.08
C ALA A 241 -23.19 7.40 5.02
N ARG A 242 -22.20 8.24 5.36
CA ARG A 242 -21.04 8.51 4.51
C ARG A 242 -20.14 7.29 4.35
N VAL A 243 -19.91 6.50 5.40
CA VAL A 243 -19.19 5.22 5.28
C VAL A 243 -19.94 4.29 4.34
N GLU A 244 -21.26 4.14 4.48
CA GLU A 244 -22.07 3.32 3.56
C GLU A 244 -22.02 3.82 2.11
N HIS A 245 -22.00 5.14 1.90
CA HIS A 245 -21.84 5.75 0.58
C HIS A 245 -20.52 5.34 -0.07
N TYR A 246 -19.37 5.55 0.58
CA TYR A 246 -18.07 5.21 -0.01
C TYR A 246 -17.82 3.70 -0.08
N VAL A 247 -18.43 2.90 0.78
CA VAL A 247 -18.44 1.43 0.61
C VAL A 247 -19.18 1.07 -0.68
N ARG A 248 -20.34 1.67 -0.93
CA ARG A 248 -21.09 1.43 -2.18
C ARG A 248 -20.28 1.88 -3.40
N SER A 249 -19.61 3.03 -3.33
CA SER A 249 -18.73 3.51 -4.41
C SER A 249 -17.55 2.58 -4.67
N ALA A 250 -16.89 2.08 -3.63
CA ALA A 250 -15.87 1.06 -3.76
C ALA A 250 -16.40 -0.25 -4.39
N LEU A 251 -17.61 -0.68 -4.02
CA LEU A 251 -18.24 -1.87 -4.58
C LEU A 251 -18.67 -1.68 -6.04
N GLN A 252 -19.13 -0.49 -6.45
CA GLN A 252 -19.45 -0.21 -7.85
C GLN A 252 -18.28 -0.53 -8.79
N LEU A 253 -17.03 -0.28 -8.37
CA LEU A 253 -15.82 -0.59 -9.13
C LEU A 253 -15.61 -2.10 -9.36
N PHE A 254 -16.15 -2.96 -8.50
CA PHE A 254 -16.20 -4.41 -8.76
C PHE A 254 -17.39 -4.76 -9.66
N GLU A 255 -18.57 -4.24 -9.32
CA GLU A 255 -19.84 -4.59 -9.97
C GLU A 255 -19.88 -4.24 -11.46
N VAL A 256 -19.27 -3.11 -11.85
CA VAL A 256 -19.20 -2.66 -13.26
C VAL A 256 -18.49 -3.66 -14.17
N THR A 257 -17.63 -4.51 -13.60
CA THR A 257 -16.86 -5.51 -14.36
C THR A 257 -17.69 -6.74 -14.72
N GLY A 258 -18.66 -7.10 -13.87
CA GLY A 258 -19.38 -8.38 -13.94
C GLY A 258 -18.49 -9.60 -13.67
N ILE A 259 -17.30 -9.41 -13.10
CA ILE A 259 -16.33 -10.45 -12.76
C ILE A 259 -16.10 -10.37 -11.25
N ASP A 260 -16.56 -11.37 -10.51
CA ASP A 260 -16.45 -11.34 -9.05
C ASP A 260 -15.00 -11.11 -8.60
N GLY A 261 -14.73 -10.30 -7.59
CA GLY A 261 -13.40 -10.04 -7.08
C GLY A 261 -12.39 -9.45 -8.08
N TYR A 262 -12.83 -8.97 -9.25
CA TYR A 262 -11.99 -8.20 -10.17
C TYR A 262 -12.38 -6.73 -10.10
N LEU A 263 -11.42 -5.87 -9.76
CA LEU A 263 -11.59 -4.43 -9.59
C LEU A 263 -11.35 -3.68 -10.91
N ALA A 264 -12.27 -2.78 -11.27
CA ALA A 264 -12.01 -1.76 -12.27
C ALA A 264 -11.18 -0.59 -11.68
N ARG A 265 -10.30 0.00 -12.50
CA ARG A 265 -9.59 1.25 -12.14
C ARG A 265 -10.57 2.42 -12.00
N SER A 266 -11.57 2.47 -12.89
CA SER A 266 -12.67 3.44 -12.94
C SER A 266 -13.77 2.95 -13.91
N TYR A 267 -14.91 3.65 -13.95
CA TYR A 267 -15.93 3.54 -15.01
C TYR A 267 -16.41 4.92 -15.47
N PHE A 268 -16.83 5.01 -16.72
CA PHE A 268 -17.15 6.27 -17.39
C PHE A 268 -18.09 6.05 -18.59
N MET A 269 -18.67 7.14 -19.08
CA MET A 269 -19.37 7.19 -20.36
C MET A 269 -18.36 7.51 -21.47
N ASP A 270 -18.17 6.56 -22.39
CA ASP A 270 -17.44 6.77 -23.64
C ASP A 270 -18.34 7.54 -24.60
N ILE A 271 -18.02 8.82 -24.81
CA ILE A 271 -18.82 9.79 -25.58
C ILE A 271 -18.11 10.18 -26.87
N ASP A 272 -18.86 10.72 -27.84
CA ASP A 272 -18.26 11.26 -29.06
C ASP A 272 -17.56 12.61 -28.85
N ASP A 273 -16.70 13.00 -29.80
CA ASP A 273 -15.95 14.26 -29.76
C ASP A 273 -16.84 15.51 -29.71
N ALA A 274 -18.08 15.41 -30.21
CA ALA A 274 -19.02 16.53 -30.27
C ALA A 274 -19.79 16.72 -28.96
N THR A 275 -19.79 15.73 -28.08
CA THR A 275 -20.54 15.73 -26.83
C THR A 275 -19.88 16.62 -25.77
N PRO A 276 -20.62 17.58 -25.19
CA PRO A 276 -20.15 18.34 -24.05
C PRO A 276 -19.96 17.45 -22.81
N VAL A 277 -18.90 17.75 -22.07
CA VAL A 277 -18.41 17.03 -20.88
C VAL A 277 -18.82 17.70 -19.57
N ASN A 278 -19.60 18.78 -19.65
CA ASN A 278 -19.96 19.65 -18.52
C ASN A 278 -21.04 19.08 -17.57
N ASP A 279 -21.60 17.90 -17.83
CA ASP A 279 -22.48 17.22 -16.87
C ASP A 279 -21.66 16.41 -15.86
N ARG A 280 -21.27 17.09 -14.78
CA ARG A 280 -20.44 16.56 -13.69
C ARG A 280 -21.11 15.49 -12.83
N ARG A 281 -22.31 15.03 -13.17
CA ARG A 281 -22.93 13.88 -12.50
C ARG A 281 -22.24 12.56 -12.89
N PHE A 282 -21.66 12.51 -14.09
CA PHE A 282 -21.09 11.30 -14.66
C PHE A 282 -19.62 11.51 -15.02
N SER A 283 -18.81 10.46 -14.85
CA SER A 283 -17.47 10.43 -15.42
C SER A 283 -17.59 10.22 -16.93
N MET A 284 -17.00 11.10 -17.73
CA MET A 284 -17.05 11.03 -19.19
C MET A 284 -15.64 11.06 -19.76
N ALA A 285 -15.40 10.25 -20.79
CA ALA A 285 -14.12 10.23 -21.50
C ALA A 285 -14.33 10.05 -23.01
N ARG A 286 -13.35 10.50 -23.77
CA ARG A 286 -13.23 10.22 -25.22
C ARG A 286 -12.21 9.12 -25.38
N VAL A 287 -12.64 7.93 -25.80
CA VAL A 287 -11.75 6.77 -25.87
C VAL A 287 -11.10 6.67 -27.24
N ASP A 288 -9.76 6.67 -27.27
CA ASP A 288 -9.03 6.28 -28.48
C ASP A 288 -9.31 4.80 -28.81
N PRO A 289 -9.64 4.47 -30.07
CA PRO A 289 -9.89 3.09 -30.47
C PRO A 289 -8.76 2.09 -30.19
N SER A 290 -7.52 2.56 -30.10
CA SER A 290 -6.36 1.73 -29.74
C SER A 290 -6.34 1.31 -28.27
N ASP A 291 -7.07 2.00 -27.38
CA ASP A 291 -7.17 1.68 -25.95
C ASP A 291 -8.31 0.72 -25.60
N TYR A 292 -9.14 0.31 -26.57
CA TYR A 292 -10.34 -0.47 -26.30
C TYR A 292 -10.07 -1.78 -25.56
N TYR A 293 -8.88 -2.35 -25.72
CA TYR A 293 -8.54 -3.59 -25.04
C TYR A 293 -8.48 -3.46 -23.51
N ARG A 294 -8.18 -2.27 -22.98
CA ARG A 294 -8.24 -1.97 -21.54
C ARG A 294 -9.61 -1.48 -21.09
N LYS A 295 -10.49 -1.09 -22.01
CA LYS A 295 -11.75 -0.39 -21.73
C LYS A 295 -12.95 -1.21 -22.20
N ARG A 296 -13.63 -1.88 -21.27
CA ARG A 296 -14.69 -2.86 -21.59
C ARG A 296 -16.08 -2.33 -21.30
N PRO A 297 -17.14 -2.82 -21.98
CA PRO A 297 -18.51 -2.45 -21.66
C PRO A 297 -18.85 -2.77 -20.19
N ILE A 298 -19.62 -1.90 -19.55
CA ILE A 298 -20.14 -2.15 -18.21
C ILE A 298 -21.08 -3.35 -18.24
N ALA A 299 -20.90 -4.25 -17.27
CA ALA A 299 -21.72 -5.43 -17.13
C ALA A 299 -23.19 -5.05 -16.81
N PRO A 300 -24.19 -5.66 -17.48
CA PRO A 300 -25.60 -5.43 -17.14
C PRO A 300 -25.96 -5.79 -15.70
N SER A 301 -25.17 -6.66 -15.04
CA SER A 301 -25.32 -7.01 -13.62
C SER A 301 -25.11 -5.81 -12.69
N ALA A 302 -24.39 -4.78 -13.12
CA ALA A 302 -24.21 -3.54 -12.38
C ALA A 302 -25.50 -2.70 -12.26
N ALA A 303 -26.58 -3.10 -12.94
CA ALA A 303 -27.87 -2.44 -12.82
C ALA A 303 -28.35 -2.44 -11.36
N GLY A 304 -28.57 -1.23 -10.81
CA GLY A 304 -28.94 -1.02 -9.41
C GLY A 304 -27.76 -0.65 -8.51
N TRP A 305 -26.52 -0.82 -8.97
CA TRP A 305 -25.32 -0.30 -8.33
C TRP A 305 -24.93 1.08 -8.85
N ILE A 306 -25.03 1.27 -10.16
CA ILE A 306 -24.69 2.52 -10.86
C ILE A 306 -25.94 3.25 -11.36
N ALA A 307 -25.76 4.52 -11.73
CA ALA A 307 -26.82 5.30 -12.36
C ALA A 307 -27.32 4.60 -13.65
N PRO A 308 -28.65 4.52 -13.88
CA PRO A 308 -29.21 3.83 -15.04
C PRO A 308 -28.75 4.43 -16.37
N GLU A 309 -28.34 5.70 -16.39
CA GLU A 309 -27.76 6.38 -17.53
C GLU A 309 -26.46 5.74 -18.03
N TYR A 310 -25.72 4.94 -17.25
CA TYR A 310 -24.57 4.21 -17.79
C TYR A 310 -24.97 3.00 -18.66
N LEU A 311 -26.20 2.49 -18.51
CA LEU A 311 -26.67 1.26 -19.17
C LEU A 311 -27.83 1.50 -20.15
N GLY A 312 -28.69 2.49 -19.89
CA GLY A 312 -30.04 2.57 -20.46
C GLY A 312 -30.38 3.84 -21.25
N GLY A 313 -29.43 4.76 -21.43
CA GLY A 313 -29.58 6.00 -22.19
C GLY A 313 -29.17 7.24 -21.40
N TYR A 314 -28.30 8.08 -21.99
CA TYR A 314 -27.93 9.40 -21.49
C TYR A 314 -28.54 10.49 -22.37
N THR A 315 -29.03 11.56 -21.74
CA THR A 315 -29.51 12.75 -22.44
C THR A 315 -28.76 13.98 -21.96
N HIS A 316 -28.29 14.79 -22.90
CA HIS A 316 -27.70 16.10 -22.63
C HIS A 316 -28.65 17.18 -23.14
N ASP A 317 -29.03 18.14 -22.28
CA ASP A 317 -30.03 19.18 -22.60
C ASP A 317 -31.34 18.64 -23.19
N GLY A 318 -31.78 17.47 -22.72
CA GLY A 318 -32.99 16.80 -23.18
C GLY A 318 -32.89 16.14 -24.56
N GLN A 319 -31.70 16.12 -25.18
CA GLN A 319 -31.43 15.38 -26.41
C GLN A 319 -30.69 14.07 -26.10
N PRO A 320 -31.06 12.96 -26.74
CA PRO A 320 -30.28 11.71 -26.64
C PRO A 320 -28.86 11.91 -27.15
N VAL A 321 -27.89 11.44 -26.36
CA VAL A 321 -26.48 11.42 -26.74
C VAL A 321 -26.07 9.98 -27.00
N ALA A 322 -25.28 9.75 -28.05
CA ALA A 322 -24.68 8.45 -28.30
C ALA A 322 -23.48 8.27 -27.37
N TYR A 323 -23.46 7.17 -26.62
CA TYR A 323 -22.39 6.83 -25.70
C TYR A 323 -22.33 5.31 -25.50
N THR A 324 -21.23 4.84 -24.92
CA THR A 324 -21.09 3.48 -24.39
C THR A 324 -20.60 3.54 -22.95
N GLY A 325 -21.32 2.94 -22.00
CA GLY A 325 -20.81 2.79 -20.64
C GLY A 325 -19.62 1.83 -20.63
N ARG A 326 -18.46 2.27 -20.12
CA ARG A 326 -17.23 1.49 -20.07
C ARG A 326 -16.59 1.51 -18.68
N TRP A 327 -15.77 0.50 -18.41
CA TRP A 327 -14.86 0.46 -17.28
C TRP A 327 -13.43 0.19 -17.73
N TRP A 328 -12.46 0.67 -16.94
CA TRP A 328 -11.03 0.55 -17.21
C TRP A 328 -10.43 -0.63 -16.42
N GLY A 329 -9.80 -1.59 -17.10
CA GLY A 329 -9.19 -2.79 -16.52
C GLY A 329 -7.70 -2.69 -16.22
N THR A 330 -6.98 -3.82 -16.25
CA THR A 330 -5.55 -3.89 -15.87
C THR A 330 -5.25 -3.16 -14.54
N PRO A 331 -5.92 -3.52 -13.43
CA PRO A 331 -5.77 -2.83 -12.17
C PRO A 331 -4.39 -3.06 -11.57
N SER A 332 -3.86 -2.06 -10.89
CA SER A 332 -2.60 -2.16 -10.16
C SER A 332 -2.83 -2.49 -8.69
N ILE A 333 -1.79 -3.02 -8.03
CA ILE A 333 -1.87 -3.50 -6.65
C ILE A 333 -2.32 -2.41 -5.66
N ASP A 334 -1.98 -1.15 -5.91
CA ASP A 334 -2.29 0.00 -5.08
C ASP A 334 -3.79 0.31 -5.01
N GLN A 335 -4.51 0.04 -6.10
CA GLN A 335 -5.96 0.22 -6.16
C GLN A 335 -6.68 -0.80 -5.28
N TYR A 336 -6.26 -2.06 -5.32
CA TYR A 336 -6.74 -3.06 -4.38
C TYR A 336 -6.33 -2.70 -2.96
N SER A 337 -5.08 -2.29 -2.75
CA SER A 337 -4.54 -2.00 -1.42
C SER A 337 -5.36 -0.93 -0.69
N SER A 338 -5.65 0.20 -1.33
CA SER A 338 -6.42 1.28 -0.68
C SER A 338 -7.87 0.88 -0.39
N ILE A 339 -8.52 0.15 -1.31
CA ILE A 339 -9.90 -0.34 -1.15
C ILE A 339 -9.98 -1.41 -0.07
N LEU A 340 -9.03 -2.34 -0.02
CA LEU A 340 -8.97 -3.40 1.00
C LEU A 340 -8.74 -2.84 2.40
N VAL A 341 -7.88 -1.82 2.54
CA VAL A 341 -7.72 -1.11 3.81
C VAL A 341 -9.01 -0.38 4.17
N GLY A 342 -9.66 0.30 3.21
CA GLY A 342 -10.97 0.91 3.41
C GLY A 342 -12.04 -0.08 3.89
N PHE A 343 -12.13 -1.26 3.26
CA PHE A 343 -13.04 -2.34 3.68
C PHE A 343 -12.67 -2.91 5.05
N ALA A 344 -11.38 -3.09 5.36
CA ALA A 344 -10.94 -3.55 6.68
C ALA A 344 -11.38 -2.59 7.80
N LEU A 345 -11.43 -1.28 7.52
CA LEU A 345 -11.92 -0.28 8.46
C LEU A 345 -13.44 -0.23 8.52
N ALA A 346 -14.11 -0.27 7.38
CA ALA A 346 -15.55 -0.06 7.29
C ALA A 346 -16.38 -1.30 7.69
N TYR A 347 -15.88 -2.51 7.44
CA TYR A 347 -16.66 -3.75 7.54
C TYR A 347 -17.40 -3.92 8.87
N ASP A 348 -16.72 -3.66 9.99
CA ASP A 348 -17.30 -3.77 11.33
C ASP A 348 -18.14 -2.56 11.74
N LEU A 349 -18.01 -1.44 11.01
CA LEU A 349 -18.78 -0.22 11.23
C LEU A 349 -20.15 -0.28 10.56
N LEU A 350 -20.30 -1.10 9.52
CA LEU A 350 -21.52 -1.23 8.74
C LEU A 350 -22.64 -1.94 9.52
N THR A 351 -23.85 -1.37 9.41
CA THR A 351 -25.08 -2.00 9.86
C THR A 351 -25.86 -2.70 8.74
N ASP A 352 -25.65 -2.30 7.48
CA ASP A 352 -26.25 -2.94 6.30
C ASP A 352 -25.56 -4.28 5.98
N GLU A 353 -26.26 -5.38 6.24
CA GLU A 353 -25.75 -6.73 5.94
C GLU A 353 -25.58 -6.97 4.43
N SER A 354 -26.32 -6.29 3.56
CA SER A 354 -26.15 -6.46 2.11
C SER A 354 -24.79 -5.94 1.66
N LEU A 355 -24.36 -4.79 2.18
CA LEU A 355 -23.02 -4.25 1.93
C LEU A 355 -21.93 -5.14 2.54
N ARG A 356 -22.12 -5.66 3.76
CA ARG A 356 -21.17 -6.61 4.36
C ARG A 356 -21.06 -7.91 3.57
N ALA A 357 -22.18 -8.42 3.06
CA ALA A 357 -22.20 -9.62 2.23
C ALA A 357 -21.46 -9.38 0.92
N GLU A 358 -21.62 -8.21 0.29
CA GLU A 358 -20.93 -7.89 -0.95
C GLU A 358 -19.42 -7.69 -0.76
N ILE A 359 -18.99 -6.96 0.27
CA ILE A 359 -17.55 -6.85 0.62
C ILE A 359 -16.96 -8.26 0.81
N ARG A 360 -17.65 -9.11 1.58
CA ARG A 360 -17.22 -10.49 1.84
C ARG A 360 -17.08 -11.27 0.54
N HIS A 361 -18.06 -11.17 -0.35
CA HIS A 361 -18.04 -11.81 -1.67
C HIS A 361 -16.85 -11.32 -2.49
N GLN A 362 -16.75 -10.02 -2.78
CA GLN A 362 -15.70 -9.46 -3.63
C GLN A 362 -14.28 -9.74 -3.11
N VAL A 363 -14.02 -9.51 -1.81
CA VAL A 363 -12.68 -9.75 -1.22
C VAL A 363 -12.30 -11.23 -1.24
N THR A 364 -13.24 -12.13 -0.91
CA THR A 364 -12.94 -13.56 -0.93
C THR A 364 -12.73 -14.09 -2.34
N CYS A 365 -13.50 -13.57 -3.30
CA CYS A 365 -13.39 -13.91 -4.72
C CYS A 365 -12.10 -13.38 -5.35
N TYR A 366 -11.61 -12.21 -4.91
CA TYR A 366 -10.30 -11.69 -5.30
C TYR A 366 -9.19 -12.66 -4.85
N LEU A 367 -9.15 -13.03 -3.57
CA LEU A 367 -8.15 -13.96 -3.06
C LEU A 367 -8.18 -15.32 -3.76
N LYS A 368 -9.37 -15.84 -4.06
CA LYS A 368 -9.54 -17.11 -4.76
C LYS A 368 -9.14 -17.05 -6.25
N ARG A 369 -9.15 -15.86 -6.85
CA ARG A 369 -8.70 -15.61 -8.24
C ARG A 369 -7.20 -15.49 -8.39
N LEU A 370 -6.49 -15.22 -7.31
CA LEU A 370 -5.04 -15.18 -7.34
C LEU A 370 -4.48 -16.56 -7.69
N GLU A 371 -3.80 -16.64 -8.83
CA GLU A 371 -3.26 -17.89 -9.37
C GLU A 371 -1.81 -18.07 -8.91
N PRO A 372 -1.46 -19.18 -8.25
CA PRO A 372 -0.13 -19.38 -7.74
C PRO A 372 0.86 -19.60 -8.88
N ILE A 373 2.07 -19.09 -8.71
CA ILE A 373 3.21 -19.27 -9.61
C ILE A 373 4.40 -19.79 -8.82
N ARG A 374 5.31 -20.49 -9.50
CA ARG A 374 6.53 -21.02 -8.92
C ARG A 374 7.71 -20.95 -9.88
N ILE A 375 8.86 -20.59 -9.34
CA ILE A 375 10.18 -20.75 -9.98
C ILE A 375 11.00 -21.65 -9.06
N ARG A 376 11.43 -22.83 -9.53
CA ARG A 376 12.14 -23.83 -8.72
C ARG A 376 13.53 -24.15 -9.27
N ASN A 377 14.36 -24.82 -8.46
CA ASN A 377 15.74 -25.17 -8.76
C ASN A 377 16.65 -23.95 -9.01
N LEU A 378 16.41 -22.82 -8.34
CA LEU A 378 17.15 -21.57 -8.54
C LEU A 378 18.66 -21.73 -8.35
N GLN A 379 19.09 -22.61 -7.45
CA GLN A 379 20.52 -22.88 -7.21
C GLN A 379 21.22 -23.57 -8.39
N LYS A 380 20.46 -24.03 -9.38
CA LYS A 380 20.97 -24.62 -10.63
C LYS A 380 20.94 -23.63 -11.80
N ALA A 381 20.42 -22.42 -11.59
CA ALA A 381 20.39 -21.38 -12.61
C ALA A 381 21.82 -20.94 -12.98
N LEU A 382 22.01 -20.53 -14.23
CA LEU A 382 23.25 -19.83 -14.62
C LEU A 382 23.27 -18.45 -13.94
N PRO A 383 24.43 -17.91 -13.54
CA PRO A 383 24.49 -16.65 -12.79
C PRO A 383 23.69 -15.50 -13.41
N PHE A 384 23.81 -15.28 -14.73
CA PHE A 384 23.06 -14.21 -15.43
C PHE A 384 21.53 -14.39 -15.39
N ILE A 385 21.04 -15.61 -15.14
CA ILE A 385 19.61 -15.90 -15.03
C ILE A 385 19.08 -15.39 -13.69
N LEU A 386 19.89 -15.43 -12.63
CA LEU A 386 19.52 -14.87 -11.33
C LEU A 386 19.36 -13.34 -11.44
N ASP A 387 20.22 -12.66 -12.20
CA ASP A 387 20.09 -11.23 -12.48
C ASP A 387 18.75 -10.91 -13.20
N LEU A 388 18.32 -11.75 -14.14
CA LEU A 388 17.03 -11.59 -14.82
C LEU A 388 15.82 -11.84 -13.91
N ILE A 389 15.94 -12.79 -12.99
CA ILE A 389 14.90 -13.05 -11.98
C ILE A 389 14.81 -11.87 -11.02
N GLN A 390 15.95 -11.32 -10.60
CA GLN A 390 15.99 -10.11 -9.78
C GLN A 390 15.33 -8.94 -10.52
N LEU A 391 15.67 -8.73 -11.79
CA LEU A 391 15.02 -7.72 -12.64
C LEU A 391 13.50 -7.89 -12.71
N LEU A 392 13.00 -9.13 -12.81
CA LEU A 392 11.57 -9.42 -12.84
C LEU A 392 10.86 -9.10 -11.51
N LEU A 393 11.54 -9.34 -10.38
CA LEU A 393 10.94 -9.23 -9.04
C LEU A 393 11.00 -7.81 -8.50
N ALA A 394 12.15 -7.18 -8.64
CA ALA A 394 12.49 -5.91 -8.00
C ALA A 394 12.68 -4.77 -9.01
N GLY A 395 12.70 -5.05 -10.32
CA GLY A 395 13.29 -4.14 -11.29
C GLY A 395 14.82 -4.15 -11.16
N PRO A 396 15.54 -3.20 -11.78
CA PRO A 396 16.97 -3.00 -11.47
C PRO A 396 17.18 -2.69 -9.97
N SER A 397 16.12 -2.22 -9.29
CA SER A 397 16.13 -1.52 -8.02
C SER A 397 15.91 -2.39 -6.79
N SER A 398 17.01 -2.74 -6.11
CA SER A 398 16.95 -3.32 -4.77
C SER A 398 18.09 -2.84 -3.88
N SER A 399 17.78 -2.30 -2.71
CA SER A 399 18.73 -2.14 -1.62
C SER A 399 18.60 -3.33 -0.67
N VAL A 400 19.54 -4.26 -0.74
CA VAL A 400 19.58 -5.42 0.18
C VAL A 400 20.54 -5.08 1.32
N ASP A 401 20.06 -5.05 2.55
CA ASP A 401 20.92 -4.90 3.71
C ASP A 401 21.71 -6.21 3.89
N PRO A 402 23.04 -6.18 4.12
CA PRO A 402 23.83 -7.39 4.34
C PRO A 402 23.37 -8.26 5.53
N THR A 403 22.54 -7.72 6.43
CA THR A 403 21.91 -8.42 7.54
C THR A 403 20.56 -9.05 7.19
N ASP A 404 20.02 -8.75 6.01
CA ASP A 404 18.78 -9.35 5.50
C ASP A 404 18.94 -10.84 5.20
N PHE A 405 17.81 -11.53 5.16
CA PHE A 405 17.75 -12.89 4.66
C PHE A 405 18.35 -12.98 3.25
N ASP A 406 19.40 -13.80 3.10
CA ASP A 406 20.08 -14.00 1.82
C ASP A 406 19.16 -14.70 0.82
N LEU A 407 18.53 -13.90 -0.05
CA LEU A 407 17.69 -14.37 -1.15
C LEU A 407 18.44 -15.33 -2.10
N GLY A 408 19.77 -15.20 -2.18
CA GLY A 408 20.64 -16.09 -2.94
C GLY A 408 20.70 -17.53 -2.40
N THR A 409 20.16 -17.79 -1.21
CA THR A 409 20.02 -19.15 -0.64
C THR A 409 18.74 -19.86 -1.04
N LEU A 410 17.79 -19.16 -1.66
CA LEU A 410 16.51 -19.73 -2.06
C LEU A 410 16.68 -20.69 -3.24
N ASP A 411 16.07 -21.87 -3.15
CA ASP A 411 15.95 -22.78 -4.30
C ASP A 411 14.58 -22.65 -5.00
N THR A 412 13.61 -21.98 -4.36
CA THR A 412 12.27 -21.79 -4.91
C THR A 412 11.74 -20.40 -4.56
N ILE A 413 11.13 -19.74 -5.55
CA ILE A 413 10.32 -18.53 -5.40
C ILE A 413 8.89 -18.90 -5.75
N GLU A 414 7.96 -18.51 -4.89
CA GLU A 414 6.54 -18.68 -5.10
C GLU A 414 5.81 -17.35 -4.99
N GLY A 415 4.73 -17.24 -5.75
CA GLY A 415 3.96 -16.02 -5.88
C GLY A 415 2.54 -16.24 -6.34
N PHE A 416 1.87 -15.15 -6.64
CA PHE A 416 0.53 -15.11 -7.19
C PHE A 416 0.44 -14.09 -8.30
N VAL A 417 -0.41 -14.36 -9.27
CA VAL A 417 -0.79 -13.43 -10.33
C VAL A 417 -2.29 -13.25 -10.41
N LEU A 418 -2.75 -12.11 -10.92
CA LEU A 418 -4.13 -11.91 -11.36
C LEU A 418 -4.15 -11.89 -12.88
N SER A 419 -4.85 -12.84 -13.48
CA SER A 419 -5.08 -12.87 -14.93
C SER A 419 -6.14 -11.84 -15.33
N ASP A 420 -5.92 -11.16 -16.45
CA ASP A 420 -6.82 -10.15 -16.98
C ASP A 420 -7.76 -10.73 -18.04
N PRO A 421 -9.03 -10.29 -18.09
CA PRO A 421 -9.80 -10.42 -19.31
C PRO A 421 -9.10 -9.63 -20.42
N THR A 422 -9.16 -10.11 -21.67
CA THR A 422 -8.53 -9.51 -22.86
C THR A 422 -9.44 -9.73 -24.06
N SER A 423 -9.27 -8.99 -25.17
CA SER A 423 -10.00 -9.21 -26.42
C SER A 423 -9.77 -10.62 -27.00
N PHE A 424 -8.68 -11.29 -26.60
CA PHE A 424 -8.39 -12.67 -26.99
C PHE A 424 -9.22 -13.69 -26.21
N ASN A 425 -9.54 -13.40 -24.94
CA ASN A 425 -10.14 -14.37 -24.03
C ASN A 425 -11.51 -13.96 -23.47
N GLU A 426 -12.03 -12.75 -23.75
CA GLU A 426 -13.22 -12.16 -23.12
C GLU A 426 -14.46 -13.06 -23.18
N GLY A 427 -14.66 -13.78 -24.29
CA GLY A 427 -15.79 -14.70 -24.45
C GLY A 427 -15.67 -15.99 -23.63
N SER A 428 -14.51 -16.25 -23.03
CA SER A 428 -14.18 -17.46 -22.26
C SER A 428 -13.62 -17.18 -20.87
N PHE A 429 -13.39 -15.90 -20.53
CA PHE A 429 -12.80 -15.51 -19.27
C PHE A 429 -13.77 -15.84 -18.11
N PRO A 430 -13.33 -16.55 -17.05
CA PRO A 430 -14.21 -16.90 -15.94
C PRO A 430 -14.71 -15.67 -15.15
N THR A 431 -16.01 -15.41 -15.22
CA THR A 431 -16.65 -14.29 -14.53
C THR A 431 -17.09 -14.64 -13.10
N GLU A 432 -17.46 -15.90 -12.86
CA GLU A 432 -17.97 -16.40 -11.58
C GLU A 432 -16.87 -16.64 -10.55
N CYS A 433 -17.17 -16.39 -9.28
CA CYS A 433 -16.27 -16.65 -8.16
C CYS A 433 -15.75 -18.10 -8.13
N PRO A 434 -14.42 -18.33 -8.11
CA PRO A 434 -13.88 -19.66 -7.95
C PRO A 434 -14.38 -20.33 -6.66
N ALA A 435 -14.62 -21.64 -6.71
CA ALA A 435 -15.16 -22.36 -5.56
C ALA A 435 -14.18 -22.39 -4.37
N ALA A 436 -12.88 -22.42 -4.63
CA ALA A 436 -11.81 -22.47 -3.64
C ALA A 436 -10.55 -21.77 -4.18
N MET A 437 -9.62 -21.43 -3.28
CA MET A 437 -8.28 -21.01 -3.67
C MET A 437 -7.60 -22.17 -4.40
N THR A 438 -7.02 -21.92 -5.56
CA THR A 438 -6.32 -22.96 -6.32
C THR A 438 -4.94 -23.24 -5.71
N THR A 439 -4.56 -24.52 -5.69
CA THR A 439 -3.21 -24.96 -5.29
C THR A 439 -2.38 -25.40 -6.49
N THR A 440 -2.96 -25.40 -7.69
CA THR A 440 -2.28 -25.75 -8.93
C THR A 440 -1.60 -24.51 -9.48
N TYR A 441 -0.29 -24.60 -9.70
CA TYR A 441 0.47 -23.49 -10.29
C TYR A 441 0.01 -23.20 -11.72
N ALA A 442 -0.41 -21.97 -11.97
CA ALA A 442 -0.69 -21.47 -13.32
C ALA A 442 0.61 -21.27 -14.12
N VAL A 443 1.72 -21.01 -13.42
CA VAL A 443 3.06 -20.90 -14.00
C VAL A 443 4.04 -21.66 -13.10
N ASP A 444 4.75 -22.64 -13.65
CA ASP A 444 5.78 -23.43 -12.92
C ASP A 444 7.05 -23.52 -13.76
N LEU A 445 8.03 -22.67 -13.46
CA LEU A 445 9.28 -22.51 -14.20
C LEU A 445 10.40 -23.30 -13.52
N ASP A 446 11.18 -24.05 -14.31
CA ASP A 446 12.30 -24.86 -13.80
C ASP A 446 13.65 -24.25 -14.22
N ALA A 447 14.34 -23.60 -13.28
CA ALA A 447 15.62 -22.94 -13.55
C ALA A 447 16.75 -23.91 -13.93
N SER A 448 16.56 -25.22 -13.76
CA SER A 448 17.50 -26.23 -14.24
C SER A 448 17.40 -26.55 -15.74
N ALA A 449 16.41 -25.98 -16.44
CA ALA A 449 16.18 -26.21 -17.88
C ALA A 449 17.12 -25.40 -18.81
N GLY A 450 18.07 -24.64 -18.27
CA GLY A 450 19.04 -23.88 -19.06
C GLY A 450 18.38 -22.83 -19.96
N LEU A 451 18.63 -22.89 -21.28
CA LEU A 451 18.02 -21.94 -22.23
C LEU A 451 16.49 -22.06 -22.32
N GLY A 452 15.92 -23.24 -22.03
CA GLY A 452 14.46 -23.41 -21.99
C GLY A 452 13.83 -22.53 -20.91
N PHE A 453 14.44 -22.51 -19.72
CA PHE A 453 14.02 -21.63 -18.63
C PHE A 453 14.02 -20.16 -19.03
N LEU A 454 15.07 -19.71 -19.73
CA LEU A 454 15.16 -18.31 -20.17
C LEU A 454 14.00 -17.93 -21.10
N ILE A 455 13.63 -18.82 -22.04
CA ILE A 455 12.49 -18.60 -22.93
C ILE A 455 11.19 -18.55 -22.13
N ASP A 456 10.98 -19.49 -21.21
CA ASP A 456 9.76 -19.53 -20.41
C ASP A 456 9.64 -18.32 -19.46
N LEU A 457 10.76 -17.88 -18.87
CA LEU A 457 10.83 -16.69 -18.03
C LEU A 457 10.51 -15.42 -18.82
N ILE A 458 11.08 -15.25 -20.03
CA ILE A 458 10.77 -14.10 -20.89
C ILE A 458 9.30 -14.13 -21.31
N ASN A 459 8.78 -15.30 -21.72
CA ASN A 459 7.36 -15.43 -22.06
C ASN A 459 6.45 -15.07 -20.89
N PHE A 460 6.80 -15.51 -19.68
CA PHE A 460 6.10 -15.10 -18.46
C PHE A 460 6.21 -13.59 -18.22
N ALA A 461 7.41 -13.02 -18.29
CA ALA A 461 7.62 -11.58 -18.11
C ALA A 461 6.81 -10.75 -19.11
N LEU A 462 6.66 -11.19 -20.36
CA LEU A 462 5.83 -10.53 -21.38
C LEU A 462 4.32 -10.60 -21.09
N THR A 463 3.88 -11.53 -20.24
CA THR A 463 2.48 -11.53 -19.74
C THR A 463 2.26 -10.56 -18.60
N LEU A 464 3.33 -10.21 -17.87
CA LEU A 464 3.29 -9.21 -16.82
C LEU A 464 3.47 -7.84 -17.48
N ASN A 465 2.74 -6.83 -17.03
CA ASN A 465 2.91 -5.46 -17.52
C ASN A 465 2.71 -5.30 -19.03
N THR A 466 1.45 -5.41 -19.46
CA THR A 466 1.05 -4.96 -20.80
C THR A 466 1.18 -3.45 -20.84
N GLY A 467 2.26 -2.93 -21.45
CA GLY A 467 2.32 -1.54 -21.92
C GLY A 467 1.20 -1.25 -22.94
N ASP A 468 1.43 -0.45 -23.96
CA ASP A 468 0.36 -0.03 -24.89
C ASP A 468 -0.23 -1.15 -25.79
N GLY A 469 0.22 -2.40 -25.65
CA GLY A 469 -0.25 -3.55 -26.44
C GLY A 469 -0.90 -4.64 -25.59
N GLU A 470 -1.98 -5.22 -26.11
CA GLU A 470 -2.65 -6.36 -25.51
C GLU A 470 -1.93 -7.69 -25.80
N VAL A 471 -1.88 -8.57 -24.81
CA VAL A 471 -1.40 -9.96 -24.95
C VAL A 471 -2.46 -10.94 -24.45
N GLU A 472 -2.57 -12.12 -25.06
CA GLU A 472 -3.65 -13.08 -24.80
C GLU A 472 -3.78 -13.49 -23.32
N ASN A 473 -2.65 -13.68 -22.63
CA ASN A 473 -2.59 -14.13 -21.25
C ASN A 473 -2.10 -13.02 -20.30
N ALA A 474 -2.55 -11.78 -20.53
CA ALA A 474 -2.16 -10.62 -19.73
C ALA A 474 -2.44 -10.80 -18.23
N ARG A 475 -1.55 -10.26 -17.40
CA ARG A 475 -1.62 -10.30 -15.94
C ARG A 475 -1.27 -8.93 -15.36
N SER A 476 -2.19 -8.37 -14.60
CA SER A 476 -2.07 -7.01 -14.04
C SER A 476 -1.44 -6.98 -12.66
N ILE A 477 -1.56 -8.06 -11.89
CA ILE A 477 -0.94 -8.19 -10.58
C ILE A 477 0.06 -9.34 -10.60
N PHE A 478 1.24 -9.08 -10.05
CA PHE A 478 2.24 -10.08 -9.70
C PHE A 478 2.72 -9.80 -8.28
N MET A 479 2.58 -10.79 -7.40
CA MET A 479 3.01 -10.77 -6.00
C MET A 479 3.93 -11.95 -5.73
N ALA A 480 5.09 -11.72 -5.12
CA ALA A 480 6.09 -12.71 -4.75
C ALA A 480 6.40 -12.64 -3.24
N PRO A 481 5.47 -13.07 -2.37
CA PRO A 481 5.60 -12.99 -0.90
C PRO A 481 6.69 -13.90 -0.32
N THR A 482 7.38 -14.69 -1.15
CA THR A 482 8.57 -15.45 -0.72
C THR A 482 9.84 -14.61 -0.76
N VAL A 483 9.81 -13.41 -1.36
CA VAL A 483 10.98 -12.54 -1.55
C VAL A 483 10.68 -11.05 -1.41
N ARG A 484 9.41 -10.61 -1.48
CA ARG A 484 9.01 -9.20 -1.32
C ARG A 484 8.15 -9.01 -0.07
N GLY A 485 8.63 -8.18 0.85
CA GLY A 485 7.93 -7.92 2.11
C GLY A 485 6.61 -7.17 1.92
N GLY A 486 6.52 -6.21 1.00
CA GLY A 486 5.26 -5.51 0.69
C GLY A 486 4.13 -6.47 0.27
N ASP A 487 4.42 -7.43 -0.60
CA ASP A 487 3.45 -8.45 -1.01
C ASP A 487 3.05 -9.39 0.12
N THR A 488 3.98 -9.65 1.04
CA THR A 488 3.72 -10.43 2.23
C THR A 488 2.65 -9.76 3.07
N TYR A 489 2.78 -8.46 3.33
CA TYR A 489 1.76 -7.68 4.04
C TYR A 489 0.43 -7.63 3.27
N GLN A 490 0.47 -7.48 1.94
CA GLN A 490 -0.74 -7.46 1.11
C GLN A 490 -1.56 -8.75 1.23
N LEU A 491 -0.92 -9.89 1.01
CA LEU A 491 -1.59 -11.19 1.09
C LEU A 491 -1.99 -11.55 2.52
N PHE A 492 -1.19 -11.13 3.51
CA PHE A 492 -1.54 -11.27 4.91
C PHE A 492 -2.80 -10.48 5.27
N LEU A 493 -2.92 -9.22 4.81
CA LEU A 493 -4.11 -8.39 4.99
C LEU A 493 -5.33 -9.07 4.35
N ILE A 494 -5.24 -9.44 3.07
CA ILE A 494 -6.36 -10.04 2.33
C ILE A 494 -6.85 -11.33 3.01
N GLY A 495 -5.93 -12.24 3.36
CA GLY A 495 -6.26 -13.50 4.02
C GLY A 495 -6.86 -13.31 5.40
N THR A 496 -6.31 -12.38 6.19
CA THR A 496 -6.80 -12.08 7.55
C THR A 496 -8.17 -11.43 7.52
N LEU A 497 -8.40 -10.50 6.58
CA LEU A 497 -9.70 -9.88 6.36
C LEU A 497 -10.74 -10.91 5.89
N ALA A 498 -10.39 -11.76 4.92
CA ALA A 498 -11.26 -12.84 4.44
C ALA A 498 -11.67 -13.79 5.59
N TYR A 499 -10.72 -14.17 6.45
CA TYR A 499 -11.01 -14.97 7.63
C TYR A 499 -11.87 -14.22 8.65
N ARG A 500 -11.58 -12.95 8.94
CA ARG A 500 -12.38 -12.12 9.84
C ARG A 500 -13.85 -12.08 9.43
N MET A 501 -14.09 -11.90 8.13
CA MET A 501 -15.45 -11.84 7.60
C MET A 501 -16.12 -13.22 7.67
N THR A 502 -15.46 -14.27 7.18
CA THR A 502 -16.13 -15.57 6.93
C THR A 502 -16.06 -16.57 8.08
N GLY A 503 -15.01 -16.50 8.91
CA GLY A 503 -14.62 -17.57 9.83
C GLY A 503 -14.17 -18.87 9.16
N ASP A 504 -14.01 -18.89 7.82
CA ASP A 504 -13.68 -20.10 7.08
C ASP A 504 -12.23 -20.53 7.34
N PRO A 505 -11.99 -21.75 7.88
CA PRO A 505 -10.65 -22.27 8.14
C PRO A 505 -9.71 -22.26 6.93
N ALA A 506 -10.21 -22.26 5.69
CA ALA A 506 -9.37 -22.17 4.50
C ALA A 506 -8.54 -20.88 4.47
N TYR A 507 -9.10 -19.74 4.86
CA TYR A 507 -8.37 -18.47 4.91
C TYR A 507 -7.40 -18.40 6.08
N ARG A 508 -7.76 -18.97 7.23
CA ARG A 508 -6.82 -19.15 8.35
C ARG A 508 -5.63 -20.01 7.93
N ASP A 509 -5.88 -21.12 7.24
CA ASP A 509 -4.83 -22.01 6.77
C ASP A 509 -3.95 -21.33 5.70
N PHE A 510 -4.54 -20.50 4.84
CA PHE A 510 -3.78 -19.63 3.93
C PHE A 510 -2.84 -18.68 4.70
N VAL A 511 -3.34 -17.96 5.71
CA VAL A 511 -2.50 -17.03 6.49
C VAL A 511 -1.45 -17.78 7.31
N MET A 512 -1.84 -18.76 8.12
CA MET A 512 -0.94 -19.35 9.10
C MET A 512 -0.03 -20.43 8.51
N ARG A 513 -0.56 -21.30 7.64
CA ARG A 513 0.27 -22.35 7.04
C ARG A 513 0.99 -21.84 5.80
N ARG A 514 0.26 -21.27 4.84
CA ARG A 514 0.88 -20.89 3.56
C ARG A 514 1.76 -19.65 3.69
N MET A 515 1.26 -18.57 4.29
CA MET A 515 2.03 -17.33 4.43
C MET A 515 3.06 -17.41 5.57
N VAL A 516 2.61 -17.62 6.82
CA VAL A 516 3.50 -17.56 8.00
C VAL A 516 4.53 -18.68 8.00
N ARG A 517 4.11 -19.93 7.77
CA ARG A 517 5.02 -21.08 7.78
C ARG A 517 5.73 -21.30 6.44
N ASP A 518 5.01 -21.61 5.37
CA ASP A 518 5.64 -22.08 4.12
C ASP A 518 6.43 -20.95 3.42
N PHE A 519 5.87 -19.73 3.40
CA PHE A 519 6.53 -18.55 2.82
C PHE A 519 7.38 -17.75 3.79
N ARG A 520 7.44 -18.16 5.06
CA ARG A 520 8.27 -17.50 6.09
C ARG A 520 7.96 -16.00 6.17
N ALA A 521 6.68 -15.65 6.17
CA ALA A 521 6.21 -14.26 6.12
C ALA A 521 6.82 -13.36 7.20
N LEU A 522 7.22 -13.90 8.35
CA LEU A 522 7.88 -13.13 9.41
C LEU A 522 9.27 -12.64 8.99
N GLU A 523 10.02 -13.47 8.28
CA GLU A 523 11.36 -13.14 7.80
C GLU A 523 11.27 -12.28 6.54
N ILE A 524 10.38 -12.63 5.60
CA ILE A 524 10.20 -11.85 4.36
C ILE A 524 9.54 -10.50 4.63
N GLY A 525 8.67 -10.39 5.63
CA GLY A 525 8.10 -9.12 6.08
C GLY A 525 9.16 -8.11 6.52
N ARG A 526 10.33 -8.58 6.98
CA ARG A 526 11.51 -7.77 7.28
C ARG A 526 12.35 -7.40 6.04
N LEU A 527 11.78 -7.58 4.84
CA LEU A 527 12.35 -7.09 3.56
C LEU A 527 11.43 -6.03 2.92
N ALA A 528 10.46 -5.50 3.68
CA ALA A 528 9.41 -4.67 3.13
C ALA A 528 9.91 -3.31 2.64
N ASN A 529 11.12 -2.90 3.03
CA ASN A 529 11.74 -1.67 2.55
C ASN A 529 12.93 -1.92 1.60
N ASN A 530 13.17 -3.16 1.16
CA ASN A 530 14.31 -3.49 0.27
C ASN A 530 14.18 -2.94 -1.15
N LEU A 531 12.98 -2.52 -1.54
CA LEU A 531 12.74 -1.79 -2.79
C LEU A 531 12.78 -0.27 -2.57
N ARG A 532 13.23 0.20 -1.40
CA ARG A 532 13.46 1.62 -1.16
C ARG A 532 14.83 2.03 -1.61
N LEU A 533 14.83 2.95 -2.57
CA LEU A 533 16.05 3.47 -3.15
C LEU A 533 16.48 4.75 -2.42
N PRO A 534 17.77 5.10 -2.52
CA PRO A 534 18.23 6.43 -2.13
C PRO A 534 17.41 7.52 -2.80
N LYS A 535 17.30 8.68 -2.14
CA LYS A 535 16.48 9.80 -2.63
C LYS A 535 16.80 10.27 -4.06
N TRP A 536 18.02 10.02 -4.51
CA TRP A 536 18.46 10.39 -5.85
C TRP A 536 17.95 9.43 -6.93
N CYS A 537 17.69 8.18 -6.57
CA CYS A 537 17.45 7.09 -7.52
C CYS A 537 15.96 6.79 -7.73
N GLN A 538 15.05 7.61 -7.22
CA GLN A 538 13.62 7.44 -7.45
C GLN A 538 12.93 8.80 -7.51
N PRO A 539 12.10 9.07 -8.54
CA PRO A 539 11.23 10.24 -8.59
C PRO A 539 9.89 10.01 -7.86
N TRP A 540 9.65 8.80 -7.37
CA TRP A 540 8.39 8.36 -6.76
C TRP A 540 8.66 7.63 -5.45
N PHE A 541 8.02 8.09 -4.38
CA PHE A 541 8.19 7.60 -3.01
C PHE A 541 6.91 6.90 -2.53
N GLY A 542 6.26 6.16 -3.44
CA GLY A 542 4.92 5.56 -3.32
C GLY A 542 4.73 4.48 -2.24
N TYR A 543 5.56 4.44 -1.19
CA TYR A 543 5.42 3.51 -0.05
C TYR A 543 4.13 3.72 0.74
N THR A 544 3.38 4.78 0.46
CA THR A 544 1.99 4.97 0.93
C THR A 544 1.02 3.93 0.44
N ILE A 545 1.41 3.12 -0.55
CA ILE A 545 0.64 2.00 -1.01
C ILE A 545 0.75 0.82 -0.03
N THR A 546 1.95 0.60 0.52
CA THR A 546 2.25 -0.55 1.36
C THR A 546 2.10 -0.24 2.84
N TYR A 547 2.33 1.00 3.29
CA TYR A 547 2.25 1.26 4.72
C TYR A 547 0.85 1.13 5.36
N PRO A 548 -0.24 1.56 4.70
CA PRO A 548 -1.59 1.36 5.23
C PRO A 548 -1.94 -0.13 5.31
N VAL A 549 -1.40 -0.92 4.40
CA VAL A 549 -1.59 -2.38 4.36
C VAL A 549 -0.93 -3.04 5.56
N GLY A 550 0.34 -2.71 5.85
CA GLY A 550 1.02 -3.21 7.05
C GLY A 550 0.33 -2.77 8.34
N TRP A 551 -0.12 -1.51 8.39
CA TRP A 551 -0.86 -0.97 9.52
C TRP A 551 -2.18 -1.73 9.74
N ALA A 552 -2.95 -1.99 8.68
CA ALA A 552 -4.19 -2.74 8.73
C ALA A 552 -3.95 -4.22 9.10
N ALA A 553 -2.88 -4.83 8.58
CA ALA A 553 -2.48 -6.19 8.91
C ALA A 553 -2.18 -6.36 10.41
N ILE A 554 -1.45 -5.41 11.01
CA ILE A 554 -1.18 -5.33 12.45
C ILE A 554 -2.49 -5.12 13.22
N GLY A 555 -3.33 -4.19 12.75
CA GLY A 555 -4.59 -3.81 13.40
C GLY A 555 -5.64 -4.93 13.43
N LEU A 556 -5.72 -5.76 12.38
CA LEU A 556 -6.68 -6.86 12.29
C LEU A 556 -6.27 -8.08 13.12
N THR A 557 -4.99 -8.26 13.41
CA THR A 557 -4.46 -9.45 14.08
C THR A 557 -4.59 -9.32 15.60
N ASP A 558 -5.21 -10.30 16.24
CA ASP A 558 -5.33 -10.40 17.71
C ASP A 558 -4.45 -11.52 18.30
N VAL A 559 -3.52 -12.03 17.50
CA VAL A 559 -2.50 -13.01 17.91
C VAL A 559 -1.27 -12.25 18.41
N ALA A 560 -1.09 -12.18 19.73
CA ALA A 560 -0.10 -11.28 20.35
C ALA A 560 1.34 -11.44 19.85
N TRP A 561 1.82 -12.69 19.70
CA TRP A 561 3.19 -12.94 19.23
C TRP A 561 3.37 -12.54 17.76
N LEU A 562 2.40 -12.88 16.91
CA LEU A 562 2.42 -12.57 15.47
C LEU A 562 2.33 -11.07 15.23
N ARG A 563 1.45 -10.40 15.98
CA ARG A 563 1.34 -8.95 15.98
C ARG A 563 2.66 -8.30 16.38
N ARG A 564 3.33 -8.80 17.41
CA ARG A 564 4.63 -8.29 17.85
C ARG A 564 5.70 -8.41 16.76
N GLU A 565 5.76 -9.54 16.04
CA GLU A 565 6.70 -9.68 14.91
C GLU A 565 6.47 -8.64 13.83
N PHE A 566 5.21 -8.39 13.46
CA PHE A 566 4.90 -7.36 12.47
C PHE A 566 5.17 -5.95 12.98
N GLU A 567 4.89 -5.64 14.25
CA GLU A 567 5.23 -4.34 14.85
C GLU A 567 6.75 -4.08 14.83
N GLU A 568 7.55 -5.08 15.17
CA GLU A 568 9.01 -4.99 15.13
C GLU A 568 9.52 -4.82 13.69
N ALA A 569 9.00 -5.61 12.74
CA ALA A 569 9.34 -5.46 11.33
C ALA A 569 8.93 -4.08 10.78
N PHE A 570 7.76 -3.56 11.17
CA PHE A 570 7.27 -2.24 10.79
C PHE A 570 8.18 -1.12 11.29
N LYS A 571 8.73 -1.26 12.51
CA LYS A 571 9.74 -0.36 13.07
C LYS A 571 11.07 -0.46 12.34
N GLU A 572 11.65 -1.65 12.26
CA GLU A 572 12.98 -1.83 11.69
C GLU A 572 12.99 -1.43 10.21
N GLU A 573 12.04 -1.95 9.43
CA GLU A 573 12.04 -1.76 7.98
C GLU A 573 11.60 -0.37 7.56
N TRP A 574 10.52 0.16 8.15
CA TRP A 574 9.88 1.36 7.59
C TRP A 574 10.30 2.62 8.30
N ARG A 575 10.64 2.52 9.60
CA ARG A 575 11.00 3.67 10.43
C ARG A 575 12.51 3.84 10.56
N GLU A 576 13.25 2.78 10.91
CA GLU A 576 14.66 2.90 11.29
C GLU A 576 15.63 2.84 10.11
N ARG A 577 15.24 2.24 8.97
CA ARG A 577 16.12 2.19 7.81
C ARG A 577 16.48 3.58 7.28
N PRO A 578 17.68 3.76 6.67
CA PRO A 578 18.25 5.08 6.34
C PRO A 578 17.40 5.96 5.42
N TYR A 579 16.52 5.36 4.64
CA TYR A 579 15.62 6.08 3.75
C TYR A 579 14.31 6.50 4.45
N GLY A 580 14.08 6.07 5.70
CA GLY A 580 12.83 5.95 6.47
C GLY A 580 12.08 7.20 6.94
N ASP A 581 12.52 8.43 6.65
CA ASP A 581 11.75 9.61 7.05
C ASP A 581 11.59 10.61 5.91
N ASP A 582 10.54 10.40 5.10
CA ASP A 582 10.06 11.33 4.07
C ASP A 582 9.25 12.50 4.67
N GLU A 583 9.25 12.62 6.00
CA GLU A 583 8.37 13.48 6.78
C GLU A 583 6.92 13.33 6.26
N ASN A 584 6.39 12.10 6.32
CA ASN A 584 5.08 11.76 5.77
C ASN A 584 4.05 11.67 6.90
N ALA A 585 3.08 12.60 6.92
CA ALA A 585 2.11 12.69 8.01
C ALA A 585 1.28 11.41 8.18
N VAL A 586 0.87 10.77 7.08
CA VAL A 586 0.04 9.57 7.12
C VAL A 586 0.85 8.40 7.67
N PHE A 587 2.06 8.18 7.17
CA PHE A 587 2.96 7.15 7.70
C PHE A 587 3.24 7.37 9.19
N ASN A 588 3.63 8.57 9.59
CA ASN A 588 4.01 8.87 10.97
C ASN A 588 2.86 8.60 11.96
N LEU A 589 1.63 8.97 11.60
CA LEU A 589 0.45 8.69 12.41
C LEU A 589 0.10 7.20 12.44
N MET A 590 0.12 6.53 11.29
CA MET A 590 -0.14 5.08 11.23
C MET A 590 0.91 4.29 12.00
N TYR A 591 2.19 4.64 11.88
CA TYR A 591 3.29 4.07 12.66
C TYR A 591 3.05 4.22 14.16
N ALA A 592 2.77 5.45 14.61
CA ALA A 592 2.57 5.74 16.02
C ALA A 592 1.41 4.94 16.62
N GLN A 593 0.38 4.69 15.82
CA GLN A 593 -0.81 3.91 16.20
C GLN A 593 -0.60 2.39 16.14
N ALA A 594 0.07 1.88 15.10
CA ALA A 594 0.26 0.44 14.91
C ALA A 594 1.20 -0.15 15.96
N VAL A 595 2.31 0.55 16.24
CA VAL A 595 3.40 0.04 17.07
C VAL A 595 3.14 0.28 18.55
N SER A 596 3.11 -0.81 19.32
CA SER A 596 2.86 -0.74 20.76
C SER A 596 4.02 -0.09 21.52
N ASP A 597 3.72 0.47 22.69
CA ASP A 597 4.72 1.09 23.58
C ASP A 597 5.80 0.11 24.08
N ALA A 598 5.53 -1.20 23.96
CA ALA A 598 6.51 -2.25 24.28
C ALA A 598 7.58 -2.43 23.18
N VAL A 599 7.25 -2.08 21.94
CA VAL A 599 8.16 -2.14 20.78
C VAL A 599 8.84 -0.79 20.54
N ASP A 600 8.08 0.30 20.67
CA ASP A 600 8.61 1.66 20.55
C ASP A 600 7.93 2.59 21.55
N PRO A 601 8.66 3.12 22.55
CA PRO A 601 8.04 3.86 23.63
C PRO A 601 7.51 5.22 23.14
N PRO A 602 6.54 5.83 23.85
CA PRO A 602 5.92 7.09 23.44
C PRO A 602 6.92 8.22 23.17
N GLU A 603 7.99 8.35 23.94
CA GLU A 603 9.03 9.36 23.73
C GLU A 603 9.77 9.22 22.39
N ALA A 604 9.85 8.02 21.83
CA ALA A 604 10.42 7.77 20.52
C ALA A 604 9.42 8.13 19.40
N LYS A 605 8.12 7.86 19.61
CA LYS A 605 7.06 8.10 18.62
C LYS A 605 6.60 9.56 18.55
N GLN A 606 6.62 10.26 19.68
CA GLN A 606 6.04 11.59 19.85
C GLN A 606 6.55 12.64 18.85
N PRO A 607 7.86 12.75 18.55
CA PRO A 607 8.34 13.74 17.57
C PRO A 607 7.71 13.57 16.18
N PHE A 608 7.38 12.34 15.78
CA PHE A 608 6.79 12.04 14.47
C PHE A 608 5.32 12.44 14.42
N VAL A 609 4.61 12.22 15.52
CA VAL A 609 3.22 12.67 15.69
C VAL A 609 3.17 14.21 15.64
N GLU A 610 4.07 14.88 16.35
CA GLU A 610 4.16 16.35 16.36
C GLU A 610 4.43 16.92 14.96
N LEU A 611 5.38 16.31 14.23
CA LEU A 611 5.67 16.66 12.85
C LEU A 611 4.46 16.45 11.92
N ALA A 612 3.77 15.31 12.04
CA ALA A 612 2.60 15.01 11.22
C ALA A 612 1.46 16.02 11.47
N VAL A 613 1.20 16.33 12.75
CA VAL A 613 0.20 17.32 13.15
C VAL A 613 0.54 18.72 12.65
N ASP A 614 1.82 19.12 12.73
CA ASP A 614 2.31 20.39 12.19
C ASP A 614 2.14 20.46 10.66
N GLN A 615 2.42 19.37 9.95
CA GLN A 615 2.16 19.28 8.50
C GLN A 615 0.66 19.38 8.17
N ILE A 616 -0.22 18.70 8.90
CA ILE A 616 -1.68 18.80 8.69
C ILE A 616 -2.15 20.27 8.82
N ARG A 617 -1.59 21.01 9.79
CA ARG A 617 -1.93 22.44 9.99
C ARG A 617 -1.46 23.33 8.85
N ARG A 618 -0.35 23.01 8.18
CA ARG A 618 0.22 23.79 7.06
C ARG A 618 -0.20 23.32 5.67
N LEU A 619 -0.66 22.08 5.51
CA LEU A 619 -1.05 21.52 4.22
C LEU A 619 -2.37 22.12 3.72
N GLY A 620 -2.36 22.61 2.48
CA GLY A 620 -3.51 23.15 1.77
C GLY A 620 -3.15 24.42 1.00
N GLY A 621 -4.13 25.00 0.30
CA GLY A 621 -3.95 26.25 -0.41
C GLY A 621 -3.21 26.14 -1.74
N THR A 622 -3.23 27.24 -2.48
CA THR A 622 -2.44 27.44 -3.68
C THR A 622 -1.72 28.79 -3.59
N GLY A 623 -0.40 28.80 -3.77
CA GLY A 623 0.40 29.99 -4.13
C GLY A 623 -0.02 31.33 -3.51
N GLY A 624 0.07 31.48 -2.19
CA GLY A 624 -0.14 32.78 -1.50
C GLY A 624 -1.59 33.23 -1.31
N ALA A 625 -2.59 32.48 -1.79
CA ALA A 625 -4.02 32.76 -1.59
C ALA A 625 -4.57 32.32 -0.21
N GLY A 626 -3.70 31.81 0.66
CA GLY A 626 -4.07 31.24 1.95
C GLY A 626 -4.43 29.75 1.86
N LEU A 627 -4.49 29.10 3.01
CA LEU A 627 -4.62 27.64 3.09
C LEU A 627 -6.00 27.11 2.70
N LEU A 628 -7.04 27.96 2.68
CA LEU A 628 -8.38 27.52 2.30
C LEU A 628 -8.56 27.32 0.80
N ASP A 629 -7.73 27.91 -0.08
CA ASP A 629 -7.90 27.75 -1.53
C ASP A 629 -7.70 26.29 -1.97
N PRO A 630 -8.50 25.74 -2.92
CA PRO A 630 -8.26 24.39 -3.45
C PRO A 630 -6.84 24.26 -4.00
N ARG A 631 -6.23 23.07 -3.85
CA ARG A 631 -4.90 22.82 -4.40
C ARG A 631 -4.96 22.60 -5.90
N ARG A 632 -4.08 23.29 -6.61
CA ARG A 632 -3.96 23.19 -8.07
C ARG A 632 -2.51 23.02 -8.48
N ASN A 633 -2.29 22.54 -9.70
CA ASN A 633 -0.99 22.17 -10.25
C ASN A 633 -0.07 23.35 -10.64
N TYR A 634 0.01 24.37 -9.79
CA TYR A 634 0.93 25.48 -9.97
C TYR A 634 2.39 25.04 -9.83
N ALA A 635 3.27 25.69 -10.59
CA ALA A 635 4.70 25.47 -10.46
C ALA A 635 5.19 25.86 -9.06
N VAL A 636 6.09 25.04 -8.54
CA VAL A 636 6.85 25.31 -7.32
C VAL A 636 8.31 25.42 -7.74
N ASP A 637 8.99 26.48 -7.30
CA ASP A 637 10.42 26.67 -7.49
C ASP A 637 11.03 27.22 -6.19
N ALA A 638 11.72 26.35 -5.47
CA ALA A 638 12.45 26.64 -4.24
C ALA A 638 13.96 26.74 -4.48
N THR A 639 14.41 27.04 -5.71
CA THR A 639 15.83 26.97 -6.07
C THR A 639 16.59 28.30 -6.13
N ASP A 640 15.94 29.43 -6.46
CA ASP A 640 16.64 30.73 -6.62
C ASP A 640 15.81 31.97 -6.21
N PRO A 641 16.10 32.59 -5.04
CA PRO A 641 16.92 32.05 -3.96
C PRO A 641 16.15 30.95 -3.19
N PRO A 642 16.84 29.96 -2.59
CA PRO A 642 16.20 28.99 -1.73
C PRO A 642 15.47 29.65 -0.54
N PRO A 643 14.25 29.22 -0.20
CA PRO A 643 13.54 29.71 0.98
C PRO A 643 14.34 29.46 2.28
N PRO A 644 14.11 30.26 3.35
CA PRO A 644 14.78 30.03 4.64
C PRO A 644 14.58 28.59 5.15
N GLY A 645 15.69 27.92 5.50
CA GLY A 645 15.66 26.54 5.98
C GLY A 645 15.67 25.46 4.89
N VAL A 646 15.57 25.85 3.62
CA VAL A 646 15.78 24.95 2.47
C VAL A 646 17.25 25.00 2.07
N GLU A 647 17.91 23.86 2.16
CA GLU A 647 19.28 23.67 1.70
C GLU A 647 19.28 22.76 0.48
N LEU A 648 19.96 23.19 -0.58
CA LEU A 648 20.09 22.46 -1.83
C LEU A 648 21.44 21.76 -1.90
N GLU A 649 21.44 20.58 -2.52
CA GLU A 649 22.64 19.84 -2.84
C GLU A 649 22.57 19.28 -4.26
N LEU A 650 23.73 18.99 -4.82
CA LEU A 650 23.91 18.27 -6.08
C LEU A 650 24.33 16.83 -5.76
N PRO A 651 24.01 15.87 -6.63
CA PRO A 651 24.41 14.48 -6.39
C PRO A 651 25.94 14.36 -6.42
N THR A 652 26.48 13.54 -5.53
CA THR A 652 27.90 13.20 -5.55
C THR A 652 28.20 12.18 -6.66
N ALA A 653 29.48 11.96 -6.96
CA ALA A 653 29.87 10.89 -7.88
C ALA A 653 29.46 9.49 -7.38
N GLU A 654 29.37 9.31 -6.06
CA GLU A 654 28.89 8.08 -5.43
C GLU A 654 27.38 7.91 -5.60
N ASP A 655 26.60 8.98 -5.44
CA ASP A 655 25.15 8.95 -5.70
C ASP A 655 24.86 8.58 -7.16
N ILE A 656 25.58 9.19 -8.11
CA ILE A 656 25.43 8.91 -9.54
C ILE A 656 25.77 7.45 -9.84
N GLU A 657 26.86 6.91 -9.29
CA GLU A 657 27.23 5.51 -9.50
C GLU A 657 26.23 4.56 -8.81
N THR A 658 25.78 4.90 -7.60
CA THR A 658 24.81 4.10 -6.86
C THR A 658 23.49 4.00 -7.62
N CYS A 659 22.95 5.12 -8.13
CA CYS A 659 21.73 5.10 -8.93
C CYS A 659 21.93 4.41 -10.28
N ARG A 660 23.09 4.54 -10.92
CA ARG A 660 23.41 3.79 -12.15
C ARG A 660 23.38 2.28 -11.90
N VAL A 661 23.90 1.82 -10.76
CA VAL A 661 23.91 0.39 -10.39
C VAL A 661 22.53 -0.09 -9.97
N LEU A 662 21.81 0.70 -9.19
CA LEU A 662 20.52 0.33 -8.60
C LEU A 662 19.34 0.52 -9.54
N ASP A 663 19.32 1.51 -10.43
CA ASP A 663 18.12 1.77 -11.26
C ASP A 663 18.42 1.78 -12.75
N GLY A 664 19.70 1.70 -13.13
CA GLY A 664 20.12 1.75 -14.53
C GLY A 664 19.95 3.12 -15.19
N GLU A 665 19.47 4.12 -14.45
CA GLU A 665 19.31 5.50 -14.91
C GLU A 665 20.48 6.39 -14.45
N ASP A 666 20.95 7.24 -15.37
CA ASP A 666 21.89 8.31 -15.05
C ASP A 666 21.11 9.51 -14.51
N ILE A 667 21.20 9.76 -13.20
CA ILE A 667 20.65 10.98 -12.60
C ILE A 667 21.35 12.22 -13.15
N ASN A 668 20.62 13.31 -13.33
CA ASN A 668 21.17 14.55 -13.87
C ASN A 668 22.13 15.21 -12.85
N PRO A 669 23.44 15.33 -13.13
CA PRO A 669 24.41 15.88 -12.18
C PRO A 669 24.24 17.38 -11.92
N ALA A 670 23.37 18.05 -12.68
CA ALA A 670 23.04 19.47 -12.52
C ALA A 670 21.69 19.71 -11.83
N GLU A 671 20.99 18.65 -11.42
CA GLU A 671 19.69 18.75 -10.77
C GLU A 671 19.84 18.79 -9.25
N TYR A 672 19.20 19.79 -8.63
CA TYR A 672 19.24 19.95 -7.18
C TYR A 672 18.18 19.08 -6.51
N ARG A 673 18.54 18.47 -5.38
CA ARG A 673 17.59 17.98 -4.36
C ARG A 673 17.75 18.81 -3.10
N THR A 674 16.74 18.79 -2.25
CA THR A 674 16.91 19.31 -0.90
C THR A 674 17.64 18.31 -0.01
N VAL A 675 18.38 18.82 0.97
CA VAL A 675 19.08 17.99 1.96
C VAL A 675 18.09 17.22 2.83
N ARG A 676 16.98 17.87 3.23
CA ARG A 676 15.86 17.29 4.00
C ARG A 676 14.55 17.39 3.22
N PRO A 677 13.53 16.56 3.52
CA PRO A 677 12.21 16.72 2.96
C PRO A 677 11.72 18.17 3.05
N LEU A 678 11.09 18.66 2.00
CA LEU A 678 10.51 19.99 1.97
C LEU A 678 9.37 20.09 2.98
N PRO A 679 9.20 21.26 3.63
CA PRO A 679 7.95 21.60 4.29
C PRO A 679 6.78 21.36 3.34
N VAL A 680 5.67 20.85 3.86
CA VAL A 680 4.54 20.36 3.03
C VAL A 680 3.96 21.44 2.12
N GLU A 681 4.01 22.71 2.54
CA GLU A 681 3.57 23.87 1.76
C GLU A 681 4.49 24.24 0.58
N LEU A 682 5.71 23.68 0.55
CA LEU A 682 6.70 23.83 -0.53
C LEU A 682 6.83 22.55 -1.37
N ARG A 683 6.10 21.49 -1.05
CA ARG A 683 6.10 20.26 -1.85
C ARG A 683 5.25 20.43 -3.11
N ILE A 684 5.59 19.65 -4.14
CA ILE A 684 4.88 19.68 -5.42
C ILE A 684 3.44 19.19 -5.21
N PRO A 685 2.42 19.99 -5.56
CA PRO A 685 1.03 19.57 -5.41
C PRO A 685 0.69 18.46 -6.42
N HIS A 686 -0.10 17.49 -5.96
CA HIS A 686 -0.52 16.30 -6.72
C HIS A 686 -1.79 15.67 -6.10
N GLU A 687 -2.40 14.64 -6.71
CA GLU A 687 -3.57 13.94 -6.12
C GLU A 687 -3.30 13.47 -4.69
N TYR A 688 -2.10 12.94 -4.48
CA TYR A 688 -1.67 12.43 -3.19
C TYR A 688 -0.19 12.75 -2.96
N ILE A 689 0.07 13.89 -2.30
CA ILE A 689 1.43 14.44 -2.15
C ILE A 689 2.40 13.48 -1.45
N TRP A 690 1.86 12.57 -0.64
CA TRP A 690 2.62 11.60 0.15
C TRP A 690 3.31 10.53 -0.68
N GLN A 691 2.94 10.36 -1.96
CA GLN A 691 3.63 9.47 -2.89
C GLN A 691 4.73 10.17 -3.70
N ARG A 692 4.69 11.51 -3.76
CA ARG A 692 5.59 12.30 -4.59
C ARG A 692 6.91 12.55 -3.86
N ASP A 693 7.94 12.84 -4.64
CA ASP A 693 9.27 13.13 -4.13
C ASP A 693 9.27 14.34 -3.19
N PRO A 694 9.55 14.14 -1.88
CA PRO A 694 9.53 15.23 -0.93
C PRO A 694 10.83 16.07 -0.99
N TYR A 695 11.83 15.65 -1.76
CA TYR A 695 13.12 16.31 -1.92
C TYR A 695 13.23 17.13 -3.21
N GLU A 696 12.24 17.08 -4.10
CA GLU A 696 12.23 17.85 -5.36
C GLU A 696 11.96 19.34 -5.08
N PRO A 697 12.97 20.23 -5.19
CA PRO A 697 12.80 21.65 -4.88
C PRO A 697 12.05 22.40 -5.98
N LYS A 698 11.83 21.77 -7.14
CA LYS A 698 11.30 22.43 -8.32
C LYS A 698 10.57 21.47 -9.22
N ARG A 699 9.29 21.76 -9.49
CA ARG A 699 8.53 21.04 -10.52
C ARG A 699 9.00 21.49 -11.90
N THR A 700 9.50 20.57 -12.72
CA THR A 700 9.88 20.85 -14.12
C THR A 700 8.91 20.28 -15.17
N PHE A 701 8.01 19.37 -14.79
CA PHE A 701 7.05 18.70 -15.67
C PHE A 701 5.61 18.78 -15.14
N GLY A 702 4.61 18.85 -16.03
CA GLY A 702 3.18 18.79 -15.69
C GLY A 702 2.60 20.02 -14.96
N ALA A 703 3.33 21.14 -14.88
CA ALA A 703 2.79 22.38 -14.35
C ALA A 703 1.83 22.99 -15.38
N ASP A 704 0.53 22.68 -15.28
CA ASP A 704 -0.51 23.30 -16.13
C ASP A 704 -1.04 24.61 -15.50
N GLU A 705 -0.24 25.24 -14.63
CA GLU A 705 -0.43 26.58 -14.08
C GLU A 705 -1.82 26.84 -13.50
N GLY A 706 -2.39 25.85 -12.82
CA GLY A 706 -3.69 25.95 -12.17
C GLY A 706 -4.88 25.44 -12.99
N ARG A 707 -4.63 24.64 -14.02
CA ARG A 707 -5.67 23.98 -14.83
C ARG A 707 -6.08 22.63 -14.30
N GLU A 708 -5.35 22.06 -13.35
CA GLU A 708 -5.74 20.83 -12.67
C GLU A 708 -5.97 21.13 -11.20
N GLN A 709 -7.05 20.60 -10.64
CA GLN A 709 -7.42 20.73 -9.23
C GLN A 709 -7.51 19.37 -8.56
N TYR A 710 -6.79 19.25 -7.46
CA TYR A 710 -6.74 18.05 -6.63
C TYR A 710 -7.82 18.11 -5.53
N GLN A 711 -8.32 16.95 -5.13
CA GLN A 711 -9.41 16.77 -4.17
C GLN A 711 -8.95 17.00 -2.73
N GLY A 712 -7.65 16.77 -2.48
CA GLY A 712 -6.96 17.00 -1.21
C GLY A 712 -7.19 15.93 -0.13
N TYR A 713 -7.36 14.68 -0.55
CA TYR A 713 -7.45 13.53 0.36
C TYR A 713 -6.17 13.28 1.17
N ASP A 714 -5.04 13.75 0.68
CA ASP A 714 -3.78 13.78 1.42
C ASP A 714 -3.79 14.75 2.62
N LEU A 715 -4.76 15.66 2.72
CA LEU A 715 -5.07 16.38 3.95
C LEU A 715 -6.16 15.68 4.77
N ILE A 716 -7.25 15.27 4.11
CA ILE A 716 -8.45 14.74 4.76
C ILE A 716 -8.13 13.44 5.55
N LEU A 717 -7.40 12.51 4.95
CA LEU A 717 -7.06 11.24 5.61
C LEU A 717 -6.21 11.42 6.88
N PRO A 718 -5.04 12.07 6.85
CA PRO A 718 -4.23 12.23 8.05
C PRO A 718 -4.91 13.11 9.11
N TYR A 719 -5.74 14.07 8.72
CA TYR A 719 -6.56 14.84 9.68
C TYR A 719 -7.50 13.94 10.49
N TRP A 720 -8.29 13.09 9.82
CA TRP A 720 -9.25 12.23 10.52
C TRP A 720 -8.57 11.11 11.30
N LEU A 721 -7.43 10.61 10.81
CA LEU A 721 -6.59 9.68 11.57
C LEU A 721 -6.08 10.33 12.87
N ALA A 722 -5.50 11.53 12.80
CA ALA A 722 -5.01 12.25 13.98
C ALA A 722 -6.15 12.66 14.94
N ALA A 723 -7.32 13.01 14.39
CA ALA A 723 -8.51 13.28 15.18
C ALA A 723 -8.99 12.00 15.90
N TYR A 724 -8.98 10.85 15.24
CA TYR A 724 -9.37 9.57 15.82
C TYR A 724 -8.46 9.16 16.98
N THR A 725 -7.14 9.22 16.79
CA THR A 725 -6.14 8.85 17.80
C THR A 725 -6.06 9.85 18.96
N GLY A 726 -6.54 11.09 18.76
CA GLY A 726 -6.49 12.14 19.76
C GLY A 726 -5.25 13.03 19.69
N ASP A 727 -4.42 12.84 18.67
CA ASP A 727 -3.20 13.61 18.43
C ASP A 727 -3.50 15.03 17.90
N LEU A 728 -4.69 15.24 17.35
CA LEU A 728 -5.20 16.54 16.90
C LEU A 728 -6.49 16.92 17.66
N PRO A 729 -6.39 17.53 18.86
CA PRO A 729 -7.56 17.85 19.69
C PRO A 729 -8.60 18.74 18.98
N GLU A 730 -8.16 19.74 18.23
CA GLU A 730 -9.04 20.60 17.44
C GLU A 730 -9.82 19.82 16.36
N GLY A 731 -9.25 18.73 15.84
CA GLY A 731 -9.90 17.86 14.87
C GLY A 731 -11.10 17.10 15.44
N ARG A 732 -11.17 16.97 16.77
CA ARG A 732 -12.25 16.29 17.50
C ARG A 732 -13.35 17.24 17.96
N ARG A 733 -13.20 18.55 17.73
CA ARG A 733 -14.09 19.57 18.27
C ARG A 733 -15.35 19.77 17.45
N TYR A 734 -15.35 19.42 16.16
CA TYR A 734 -16.43 19.76 15.23
C TYR A 734 -17.11 18.53 14.64
N ALA A 735 -18.43 18.65 14.44
CA ALA A 735 -19.24 17.74 13.64
C ALA A 735 -20.24 18.55 12.80
N LEU A 736 -20.86 17.93 11.79
CA LEU A 736 -21.90 18.57 10.98
C LEU A 736 -23.29 18.33 11.58
N ALA A 737 -24.05 19.41 11.78
CA ALA A 737 -25.42 19.34 12.25
C ALA A 737 -26.33 20.38 11.56
N TRP A 738 -27.63 20.09 11.52
CA TRP A 738 -28.63 21.03 11.01
C TRP A 738 -28.74 22.24 11.93
N LYS A 739 -28.40 23.43 11.41
CA LYS A 739 -28.62 24.71 12.09
C LYS A 739 -30.11 25.01 12.12
N PRO A 740 -30.71 25.31 13.29
CA PRO A 740 -32.11 25.70 13.38
C PRO A 740 -32.39 26.87 12.43
N ALA A 741 -33.55 26.83 11.77
CA ALA A 741 -34.03 27.98 11.02
C ALA A 741 -34.14 29.21 11.97
N PRO A 742 -33.79 30.42 11.48
CA PRO A 742 -33.80 31.64 12.27
C PRO A 742 -35.18 32.01 12.84
#